data_AF-A0A1M2W6E2-F1
#
_entry.id   AF-A0A1M2W6E2-F1
#
_cell.length_a   1.000
_cell.length_b   1.000
_cell.length_c   1.000
_cell.angle_alpha   90.00
_cell.angle_beta   90.00
_cell.angle_gamma   90.00
#
_symmetry.space_group_name_H-M   'P 1'
#
loop_
_entity.id
_entity.type
_entity.pdbx_description
1 polymer ?
#
loop_
_entity_poly.entity_id
_entity_poly.type
_entity_poly.pdbx_seq_one_letter_code
_entity_poly.pdbx_strand_id
1 'polypeptide(L)'
;MDPPNDAPSDAPEADAGIVTPGKRVCSCSACARFTCVDLHGEKQRGRPQYPKTIKRHTLNDQLLTRKREIQEEALADAVLLATLHGVDLNSTASDKGSVSAVPDDPEVVHQAQDAPRTGESSRASQVDDIASGSVDKRPSELKGRLNLLSALQSGLDHRRRLVPFNSKLAFTRPPVTLEEPPAPIDACTQEAQDFLEFYNWLQSTRLHLASCADTQDRDLDTQLASLLRAVQEHIDKLKSMIKHAWELEKVEAGLYGLDSAQHRGPVVVHPPNMSPSPADLQPFVLAALIMVTILHAVHGVNRVDSHYILTTIRVLLFGALAYCGMAGGTAPTEAQVILLKTVPKDVRTALKRLNIDPEIIRFACCPRCFKTYRPDESREDDPYPHACQSVETDRPECGALLVVRKELAPLRKGDPSPRIVYRALKTYPYRTLASWLAALFLRPAMEQILLSSWDQSAPSGSSWTDIFHSPEIRRFRGPDGKLFSMQRPGSLNLVFGLFIDWFNPFGNKKAGKSHSVGAMYMVCLNFPPEIRYRPENIYLVAIIPGPKEPSLHQLNHLLHPLVDELESFWSRGLFLKRTALRFLGLFLRIALIPLICDLPALRKAAGFASHSSKHFCSFCRLRKHQISDIHRPWPTRTAEQHRQVAREWRDADTEAKRSATFDEHGIRWSELLRLPYWDPTRFPVVDAMHCLFLGNLRHHCRDVWGIDVKDNGGSKKMAPHTPEEQSLWLNRVVAGLRKGSRSALSSIRKGYIAAVAQVNDVSPSTSLTKKDYITALLDWTTTNSIDDMALPPVLSEDTIDFHVAEGPHDISKFRIITQDVINVIRADICNTILPSWLEPPPKNFGNAAHGKLKADQWRTVCTVNLTITLTRLWGVASAAQRERLLLENFIHLVTAVDLATRRSMSEERAKAFDDHMFKYLQGLRELFAHDLVPNHHLSLHLVTCLLMFGPVHGWWAFPFERYNGLLGALNTNNLSDGIALTFMHGFYSGAELRWLMASTSWPADEVYQDMVDAFHASFKDAARGTRASDVLSFGRHDIADTEKSDSTPLPSAEVTLSRPFYDEVLRLMPSALASFYEEVEDDRAKLSPYVQHLKNVSIRRVNYATRAHARRDSYILFNLPLFPGSPSRAGQISDIFKHRRLEAGNHVESTFLVVDSFQELTPADQAHDPYRAHPGLQTRLCYTRTDGQYVIRLKDVVGHFAAFVYSPSEVGQECIVCRSLDRASSIIMSIGAVIY
;
A
#
# COMPACT_ATOMS: atom_id res chain seq x y z
N MET A 1 -1.54 51.11 49.07
CA MET A 1 -2.70 51.93 49.44
C MET A 1 -3.91 51.39 48.69
N ASP A 2 -5.08 51.70 49.23
CA ASP A 2 -6.41 51.70 48.60
C ASP A 2 -7.13 50.38 48.25
N PRO A 3 -8.49 50.39 48.28
CA PRO A 3 -9.31 49.21 48.57
C PRO A 3 -10.54 49.09 47.60
N PRO A 4 -11.82 48.92 48.04
CA PRO A 4 -12.49 47.70 48.49
C PRO A 4 -13.70 47.28 47.60
N ASN A 5 -14.57 46.41 48.17
CA ASN A 5 -15.97 46.08 47.83
C ASN A 5 -16.25 44.94 46.83
N ASP A 6 -16.62 43.77 47.37
CA ASP A 6 -18.02 43.32 47.56
C ASP A 6 -19.05 43.70 46.46
N ALA A 7 -19.92 42.81 45.96
CA ALA A 7 -20.24 41.40 46.27
C ALA A 7 -21.04 40.78 45.09
N PRO A 8 -21.87 39.72 45.27
CA PRO A 8 -21.61 38.37 45.78
C PRO A 8 -21.82 37.29 44.68
N SER A 9 -21.62 36.00 45.01
CA SER A 9 -22.35 34.92 44.32
C SER A 9 -22.57 33.71 45.23
N ASP A 10 -23.83 33.26 45.32
CA ASP A 10 -24.22 32.05 46.06
C ASP A 10 -23.84 30.77 45.31
N ALA A 11 -23.52 29.72 46.08
CA ALA A 11 -23.43 28.34 45.59
C ALA A 11 -24.24 27.43 46.55
N PRO A 12 -25.12 26.55 46.04
CA PRO A 12 -26.14 25.92 46.86
C PRO A 12 -25.62 24.77 47.75
N GLU A 13 -26.26 24.58 48.90
CA GLU A 13 -26.12 23.36 49.69
C GLU A 13 -26.57 22.13 48.88
N ALA A 14 -25.77 21.05 48.93
CA ALA A 14 -25.97 19.87 48.10
C ALA A 14 -26.79 18.78 48.82
N ASP A 15 -27.89 18.39 48.18
CA ASP A 15 -28.92 17.46 48.66
C ASP A 15 -28.36 16.11 49.18
N ALA A 16 -28.56 15.83 50.47
CA ALA A 16 -27.97 14.70 51.19
C ALA A 16 -28.76 13.39 50.99
N GLY A 17 -28.66 12.81 49.79
CA GLY A 17 -29.44 11.65 49.38
C GLY A 17 -29.31 10.40 50.27
N ILE A 18 -30.45 9.88 50.75
CA ILE A 18 -30.55 8.72 51.65
C ILE A 18 -30.29 7.39 50.91
N VAL A 19 -29.65 6.41 51.57
CA VAL A 19 -29.44 5.05 51.03
C VAL A 19 -30.74 4.25 51.01
N THR A 20 -31.41 4.18 49.85
CA THR A 20 -32.57 3.29 49.65
C THR A 20 -32.15 1.81 49.53
N PRO A 21 -32.99 0.84 49.96
CA PRO A 21 -32.73 -0.59 49.80
C PRO A 21 -32.27 -1.00 48.39
N GLY A 22 -31.33 -1.95 48.31
CA GLY A 22 -30.75 -2.43 47.06
C GLY A 22 -29.66 -1.54 46.44
N LYS A 23 -29.44 -0.31 46.95
CA LYS A 23 -28.27 0.52 46.65
C LYS A 23 -27.20 0.34 47.73
N ARG A 24 -25.94 0.64 47.40
CA ARG A 24 -24.81 0.75 48.33
C ARG A 24 -24.06 2.06 48.08
N VAL A 25 -23.29 2.53 49.06
CA VAL A 25 -22.49 3.76 48.91
C VAL A 25 -21.37 3.53 47.90
N CYS A 26 -21.21 4.45 46.94
CA CYS A 26 -20.17 4.41 45.93
C CYS A 26 -19.01 5.35 46.33
N SER A 27 -17.85 4.79 46.64
CA SER A 27 -16.66 5.49 47.14
C SER A 27 -15.65 5.90 46.05
N CYS A 28 -15.98 5.76 44.77
CA CYS A 28 -15.10 6.17 43.67
C CYS A 28 -14.80 7.69 43.68
N SER A 29 -13.71 8.12 43.05
CA SER A 29 -13.20 9.49 43.01
C SER A 29 -14.22 10.57 42.62
N ALA A 30 -15.19 10.21 41.77
CA ALA A 30 -16.29 11.07 41.33
C ALA A 30 -17.49 11.09 42.30
N CYS A 31 -17.70 10.02 43.08
CA CYS A 31 -18.81 9.91 44.03
C CYS A 31 -18.42 10.29 45.47
N ALA A 32 -17.15 10.11 45.87
CA ALA A 32 -16.61 10.47 47.18
C ALA A 32 -16.55 11.99 47.46
N ARG A 33 -16.92 12.82 46.47
CA ARG A 33 -17.14 14.26 46.62
C ARG A 33 -18.49 14.59 47.27
N PHE A 34 -19.40 13.63 47.33
CA PHE A 34 -20.72 13.75 47.95
C PHE A 34 -20.75 13.01 49.29
N THR A 35 -21.72 13.36 50.12
CA THR A 35 -22.08 12.63 51.35
C THR A 35 -23.51 12.13 51.24
N CYS A 36 -23.80 11.05 51.97
CA CYS A 36 -25.11 10.40 52.00
C CYS A 36 -25.38 9.89 53.42
N VAL A 37 -26.65 9.75 53.76
CA VAL A 37 -27.06 9.17 55.05
C VAL A 37 -27.46 7.71 54.82
N ASP A 38 -26.89 6.80 55.61
CA ASP A 38 -27.22 5.38 55.52
C ASP A 38 -28.51 5.01 56.27
N LEU A 39 -28.83 3.71 56.29
CA LEU A 39 -30.06 3.18 56.91
C LEU A 39 -30.06 3.23 58.45
N HIS A 40 -28.95 3.66 59.07
CA HIS A 40 -28.81 3.81 60.53
C HIS A 40 -28.66 5.29 60.94
N GLY A 41 -28.64 6.22 59.98
CA GLY A 41 -28.52 7.66 60.23
C GLY A 41 -27.10 8.20 60.15
N GLU A 42 -26.09 7.37 59.85
CA GLU A 42 -24.70 7.82 59.78
C GLU A 42 -24.36 8.46 58.44
N LYS A 43 -23.54 9.53 58.48
CA LYS A 43 -23.09 10.28 57.29
C LYS A 43 -21.89 9.59 56.64
N GLN A 44 -22.14 8.80 55.59
CA GLN A 44 -21.09 8.15 54.80
C GLN A 44 -20.65 8.98 53.59
N ARG A 45 -19.36 8.89 53.24
CA ARG A 45 -18.76 9.61 52.10
C ARG A 45 -18.88 8.80 50.81
N GLY A 46 -19.58 9.35 49.82
CA GLY A 46 -19.97 8.65 48.59
C GLY A 46 -21.40 9.02 48.17
N ARG A 47 -21.89 8.39 47.09
CA ARG A 47 -23.29 8.53 46.64
C ARG A 47 -23.98 7.16 46.54
N PRO A 48 -25.25 7.00 46.94
CA PRO A 48 -25.94 5.70 46.86
C PRO A 48 -26.15 5.26 45.41
N GLN A 49 -25.66 4.06 45.06
CA GLN A 49 -25.67 3.52 43.69
C GLN A 49 -25.99 2.03 43.67
N TYR A 50 -26.53 1.52 42.55
CA TYR A 50 -26.73 0.09 42.38
C TYR A 50 -25.39 -0.66 42.21
N PRO A 51 -25.25 -1.91 42.70
CA PRO A 51 -23.97 -2.64 42.65
C PRO A 51 -23.33 -2.79 41.26
N LYS A 52 -24.13 -2.87 40.19
CA LYS A 52 -23.64 -2.86 38.80
C LYS A 52 -22.99 -1.53 38.42
N THR A 53 -23.56 -0.41 38.87
CA THR A 53 -23.02 0.94 38.66
C THR A 53 -21.73 1.15 39.46
N ILE A 54 -21.69 0.69 40.72
CA ILE A 54 -20.47 0.75 41.57
C ILE A 54 -19.32 0.01 40.87
N LYS A 55 -19.52 -1.24 40.43
CA LYS A 55 -18.48 -1.99 39.70
C LYS A 55 -17.96 -1.25 38.46
N ARG A 56 -18.85 -0.61 37.69
CA ARG A 56 -18.46 0.23 36.54
C ARG A 56 -17.64 1.45 36.96
N HIS A 57 -17.99 2.08 38.09
CA HIS A 57 -17.28 3.27 38.58
C HIS A 57 -15.91 2.92 39.17
N THR A 58 -15.79 1.84 39.93
CA THR A 58 -14.49 1.32 40.42
C THR A 58 -13.56 0.94 39.26
N LEU A 59 -14.09 0.32 38.20
CA LEU A 59 -13.31 0.01 36.99
C LEU A 59 -12.83 1.28 36.27
N ASN A 60 -13.67 2.31 36.18
CA ASN A 60 -13.28 3.60 35.59
C ASN A 60 -12.20 4.31 36.43
N ASP A 61 -12.29 4.28 37.76
CA ASP A 61 -11.24 4.79 38.65
C ASP A 61 -9.91 4.04 38.43
N GLN A 62 -9.93 2.70 38.42
CA GLN A 62 -8.74 1.88 38.16
C GLN A 62 -8.10 2.19 36.79
N LEU A 63 -8.92 2.47 35.77
CA LEU A 63 -8.44 2.92 34.45
C LEU A 63 -7.89 4.35 34.45
N LEU A 64 -8.38 5.22 35.34
CA LEU A 64 -7.87 6.59 35.50
C LEU A 64 -6.54 6.61 36.28
N THR A 65 -6.43 5.84 37.37
CA THR A 65 -5.17 5.66 38.11
C THR A 65 -4.12 5.05 37.20
N ARG A 66 -4.43 3.95 36.50
CA ARG A 66 -3.49 3.31 35.58
C ARG A 66 -3.11 4.17 34.37
N LYS A 67 -3.98 5.10 33.96
CA LYS A 67 -3.62 6.10 32.94
C LYS A 67 -2.65 7.15 33.51
N ARG A 68 -2.76 7.53 34.78
CA ARG A 68 -1.76 8.40 35.43
C ARG A 68 -0.44 7.69 35.61
N GLU A 69 -0.44 6.45 36.12
CA GLU A 69 0.76 5.60 36.23
C GLU A 69 1.54 5.58 34.90
N ILE A 70 0.86 5.27 33.78
CA ILE A 70 1.47 5.25 32.44
C ILE A 70 1.94 6.65 31.97
N GLN A 71 1.27 7.73 32.38
CA GLN A 71 1.71 9.10 32.06
C GLN A 71 2.88 9.57 32.94
N GLU A 72 3.00 9.04 34.16
CA GLU A 72 4.08 9.32 35.11
C GLU A 72 5.32 8.47 34.74
N GLU A 73 5.16 7.21 34.33
CA GLU A 73 6.21 6.41 33.66
C GLU A 73 6.72 7.11 32.40
N ALA A 74 5.84 7.51 31.48
CA ALA A 74 6.24 8.19 30.24
C ALA A 74 6.89 9.56 30.48
N LEU A 75 6.56 10.25 31.58
CA LEU A 75 7.23 11.49 31.98
C LEU A 75 8.59 11.21 32.63
N ALA A 76 8.71 10.15 33.43
CA ALA A 76 9.98 9.71 34.00
C ALA A 76 10.96 9.26 32.92
N ASP A 77 10.53 8.48 31.93
CA ASP A 77 11.34 8.10 30.76
C ASP A 77 11.78 9.33 29.96
N ALA A 78 10.89 10.30 29.75
CA ALA A 78 11.23 11.56 29.06
C ALA A 78 12.25 12.41 29.84
N VAL A 79 12.15 12.45 31.18
CA VAL A 79 13.14 13.11 32.05
C VAL A 79 14.47 12.34 32.05
N LEU A 80 14.44 11.01 32.07
CA LEU A 80 15.63 10.16 32.03
C LEU A 80 16.40 10.37 30.71
N LEU A 81 15.69 10.38 29.58
CA LEU A 81 16.25 10.71 28.26
C LEU A 81 16.81 12.14 28.19
N ALA A 82 16.20 13.10 28.89
CA ALA A 82 16.73 14.47 28.99
C ALA A 82 17.99 14.56 29.86
N THR A 83 18.11 13.77 30.93
CA THR A 83 19.31 13.76 31.79
C THR A 83 20.49 12.98 31.21
N LEU A 84 20.25 11.98 30.34
CA LEU A 84 21.30 11.17 29.71
C LEU A 84 22.11 11.91 28.63
N HIS A 85 21.74 13.16 28.29
CA HIS A 85 22.48 14.04 27.39
C HIS A 85 22.96 15.34 28.07
N GLY A 86 23.18 15.30 29.39
CA GLY A 86 23.95 16.33 30.09
C GLY A 86 25.44 16.27 29.69
N VAL A 87 25.97 17.35 29.12
CA VAL A 87 27.38 17.46 28.74
C VAL A 87 28.23 17.74 29.99
N ASP A 88 29.27 16.92 30.23
CA ASP A 88 30.25 17.16 31.29
C ASP A 88 31.08 18.44 31.00
N LEU A 89 30.73 19.52 31.69
CA LEU A 89 31.52 20.75 31.76
C LEU A 89 32.20 20.85 33.13
N ASN A 90 33.37 20.22 33.27
CA ASN A 90 34.54 20.76 34.01
C ASN A 90 35.70 19.76 34.10
N SER A 91 36.77 20.01 33.34
CA SER A 91 38.14 19.60 33.72
C SER A 91 39.08 20.78 33.52
N THR A 92 39.76 21.22 34.57
CA THR A 92 40.38 22.56 34.65
C THR A 92 41.86 22.60 34.26
N ALA A 93 42.19 23.53 33.35
CA ALA A 93 43.35 24.43 33.36
C ALA A 93 44.77 23.92 33.72
N SER A 94 45.68 23.91 32.73
CA SER A 94 47.12 24.27 32.85
C SER A 94 47.80 24.23 31.46
N ASP A 95 48.83 25.01 31.09
CA ASP A 95 49.38 26.31 31.55
C ASP A 95 50.49 26.78 30.54
N LYS A 96 50.75 28.09 30.41
CA LYS A 96 51.92 28.80 29.77
C LYS A 96 52.28 28.65 28.27
N GLY A 97 52.87 29.74 27.73
CA GLY A 97 53.68 29.82 26.48
C GLY A 97 52.98 30.44 25.26
N SER A 98 53.05 31.73 24.85
CA SER A 98 53.91 32.93 25.08
C SER A 98 55.07 33.18 24.08
N VAL A 99 55.13 34.40 23.48
CA VAL A 99 56.28 35.01 22.71
C VAL A 99 56.50 34.36 21.31
N SER A 100 56.15 34.97 20.16
CA SER A 100 56.81 36.04 19.34
C SER A 100 58.23 35.68 18.80
N ALA A 101 58.72 36.14 17.64
CA ALA A 101 58.37 37.34 16.85
C ALA A 101 58.72 37.29 15.33
N VAL A 102 58.31 38.36 14.62
CA VAL A 102 58.80 38.99 13.34
C VAL A 102 60.35 39.17 13.37
N PRO A 103 61.16 39.17 12.27
CA PRO A 103 61.09 39.93 10.97
C PRO A 103 61.46 39.13 9.67
N ASP A 104 61.59 39.66 8.43
CA ASP A 104 61.27 40.97 7.79
C ASP A 104 61.08 40.86 6.23
N ASP A 105 60.64 41.97 5.64
CA ASP A 105 60.49 42.44 4.23
C ASP A 105 61.72 42.24 3.27
N PRO A 106 61.72 42.68 1.96
CA PRO A 106 60.81 43.59 1.23
C PRO A 106 60.27 43.01 -0.13
N GLU A 107 59.63 43.72 -1.08
CA GLU A 107 59.37 45.17 -1.26
C GLU A 107 58.01 45.49 -1.95
N VAL A 108 57.72 46.80 -1.96
CA VAL A 108 56.57 47.61 -2.43
C VAL A 108 56.55 47.78 -3.98
N VAL A 109 55.43 48.06 -4.67
CA VAL A 109 54.90 49.36 -5.21
C VAL A 109 53.89 49.00 -6.32
N HIS A 110 52.70 49.57 -6.59
CA HIS A 110 51.72 50.55 -6.03
C HIS A 110 50.29 49.94 -6.35
N GLN A 111 49.11 50.29 -5.81
CA GLN A 111 48.36 51.55 -5.55
C GLN A 111 47.86 52.31 -6.82
N ALA A 112 46.61 52.81 -6.90
CA ALA A 112 45.41 52.62 -6.04
C ALA A 112 44.09 53.06 -6.76
N GLN A 113 42.94 52.65 -6.20
CA GLN A 113 41.77 53.45 -5.75
C GLN A 113 41.48 54.87 -6.33
N ASP A 114 40.25 55.40 -6.36
CA ASP A 114 38.92 54.84 -6.08
C ASP A 114 37.79 55.70 -6.71
N ALA A 115 36.70 55.05 -7.12
CA ALA A 115 35.32 55.57 -7.11
C ALA A 115 35.08 57.00 -7.72
N PRO A 116 34.07 57.79 -7.28
CA PRO A 116 32.77 57.77 -7.98
C PRO A 116 32.28 59.14 -8.45
N ARG A 117 31.42 59.18 -9.49
CA ARG A 117 30.57 60.36 -9.79
C ARG A 117 29.15 60.01 -10.26
N THR A 118 28.18 60.60 -9.58
CA THR A 118 26.88 60.99 -10.13
C THR A 118 27.10 62.04 -11.24
N GLY A 119 26.34 61.98 -12.33
CA GLY A 119 26.49 62.91 -13.46
C GLY A 119 25.54 64.10 -13.43
N GLU A 120 25.87 65.16 -14.18
CA GLU A 120 24.88 66.11 -14.74
C GLU A 120 25.48 66.99 -15.86
N SER A 121 24.60 67.59 -16.68
CA SER A 121 24.76 68.82 -17.47
C SER A 121 25.93 69.01 -18.48
N SER A 122 25.68 68.58 -19.71
CA SER A 122 25.95 69.24 -21.02
C SER A 122 26.79 70.54 -21.15
N ARG A 123 27.81 70.49 -22.04
CA ARG A 123 28.12 71.43 -23.17
C ARG A 123 29.36 70.85 -23.91
N ALA A 124 29.38 70.51 -25.22
CA ALA A 124 29.05 71.20 -26.48
C ALA A 124 30.29 71.86 -27.16
N SER A 125 30.41 71.68 -28.49
CA SER A 125 31.35 72.33 -29.45
C SER A 125 32.88 72.01 -29.32
N GLN A 126 33.72 72.00 -30.37
CA GLN A 126 33.59 71.92 -31.86
C GLN A 126 35.02 71.84 -32.51
N VAL A 127 35.13 71.59 -33.84
CA VAL A 127 36.33 71.72 -34.72
C VAL A 127 37.37 70.57 -34.51
N ASP A 128 37.69 69.66 -35.46
CA ASP A 128 38.17 69.75 -36.88
C ASP A 128 39.63 70.31 -36.94
N ASP A 129 40.59 69.92 -37.79
CA ASP A 129 40.78 68.93 -38.86
C ASP A 129 42.23 68.35 -38.69
N ILE A 130 42.84 67.39 -39.41
CA ILE A 130 43.11 67.27 -40.87
C ILE A 130 43.45 65.79 -41.24
N ALA A 131 43.10 65.40 -42.47
CA ALA A 131 43.63 64.33 -43.36
C ALA A 131 44.99 63.64 -43.04
N SER A 132 45.29 62.40 -43.48
CA SER A 132 44.51 61.36 -44.20
C SER A 132 45.30 60.04 -44.32
N GLY A 133 44.63 58.89 -44.49
CA GLY A 133 45.29 57.66 -44.96
C GLY A 133 44.45 56.37 -44.91
N SER A 134 44.27 55.72 -46.08
CA SER A 134 43.94 54.29 -46.27
C SER A 134 43.09 53.57 -45.21
N VAL A 135 41.76 53.73 -45.23
CA VAL A 135 40.84 52.92 -44.41
C VAL A 135 40.52 51.58 -45.09
N ASP A 136 40.86 50.47 -44.43
CA ASP A 136 40.44 49.12 -44.83
C ASP A 136 38.90 49.01 -44.79
N LYS A 137 38.29 48.41 -45.82
CA LYS A 137 36.82 48.28 -45.91
C LYS A 137 36.22 47.22 -44.99
N ARG A 138 37.02 46.29 -44.45
CA ARG A 138 36.54 45.21 -43.57
C ARG A 138 35.88 45.70 -42.27
N PRO A 139 36.48 46.59 -41.46
CA PRO A 139 35.88 47.04 -40.20
C PRO A 139 34.53 47.77 -40.36
N SER A 140 34.25 48.43 -41.48
CA SER A 140 32.94 49.08 -41.70
C SER A 140 31.84 48.08 -42.07
N GLU A 141 32.14 47.05 -42.86
CA GLU A 141 31.19 45.97 -43.14
C GLU A 141 30.88 45.13 -41.89
N LEU A 142 31.91 44.75 -41.13
CA LEU A 142 31.75 44.00 -39.86
C LEU A 142 30.89 44.79 -38.85
N LYS A 143 31.14 46.10 -38.70
CA LYS A 143 30.32 46.98 -37.85
C LYS A 143 28.88 47.12 -38.36
N GLY A 144 28.67 47.12 -39.67
CA GLY A 144 27.34 47.06 -40.29
C GLY A 144 26.59 45.77 -39.95
N ARG A 145 27.25 44.61 -40.07
CA ARG A 145 26.67 43.30 -39.71
C ARG A 145 26.38 43.18 -38.22
N LEU A 146 27.27 43.66 -37.34
CA LEU A 146 27.04 43.68 -35.89
C LEU A 146 25.79 44.51 -35.52
N ASN A 147 25.64 45.70 -36.11
CA ASN A 147 24.46 46.54 -35.93
C ASN A 147 23.18 45.84 -36.41
N LEU A 148 23.23 45.12 -37.54
CA LEU A 148 22.11 44.34 -38.06
C LEU A 148 21.71 43.20 -37.12
N LEU A 149 22.66 42.41 -36.62
CA LEU A 149 22.40 41.31 -35.67
C LEU A 149 21.80 41.86 -34.36
N SER A 150 22.35 42.96 -33.83
CA SER A 150 21.83 43.63 -32.62
C SER A 150 20.40 44.16 -32.83
N ALA A 151 20.11 44.78 -33.98
CA ALA A 151 18.77 45.24 -34.34
C ALA A 151 17.77 44.09 -34.48
N LEU A 152 18.18 42.95 -35.05
CA LEU A 152 17.34 41.76 -35.17
C LEU A 152 17.08 41.09 -33.80
N GLN A 153 18.08 41.01 -32.92
CA GLN A 153 17.92 40.56 -31.54
C GLN A 153 16.93 41.47 -30.77
N SER A 154 17.09 42.78 -30.88
CA SER A 154 16.17 43.76 -30.26
C SER A 154 14.74 43.65 -30.83
N GLY A 155 14.61 43.46 -32.14
CA GLY A 155 13.32 43.23 -32.82
C GLY A 155 12.63 41.93 -32.39
N LEU A 156 13.40 40.87 -32.16
CA LEU A 156 12.94 39.61 -31.59
C LEU A 156 12.46 39.81 -30.15
N ASP A 157 13.25 40.47 -29.31
CA ASP A 157 12.94 40.75 -27.91
C ASP A 157 11.76 41.68 -27.68
N HIS A 158 11.47 42.57 -28.64
CA HIS A 158 10.28 43.41 -28.66
C HIS A 158 9.04 42.62 -29.06
N ARG A 159 9.01 42.01 -30.26
CA ARG A 159 7.83 41.28 -30.75
C ARG A 159 7.46 40.08 -29.89
N ARG A 160 8.44 39.42 -29.27
CA ARG A 160 8.24 38.35 -28.26
C ARG A 160 7.35 38.76 -27.08
N ARG A 161 7.22 40.06 -26.77
CA ARG A 161 6.35 40.58 -25.69
C ARG A 161 4.92 40.84 -26.15
N LEU A 162 4.70 41.00 -27.46
CA LEU A 162 3.39 41.27 -28.06
C LEU A 162 2.56 39.99 -28.25
N VAL A 163 3.18 38.81 -28.22
CA VAL A 163 2.52 37.51 -28.39
C VAL A 163 2.58 36.69 -27.10
N PRO A 164 1.56 36.80 -26.21
CA PRO A 164 1.42 35.96 -25.03
C PRO A 164 1.45 34.45 -25.34
N PHE A 165 2.06 33.66 -24.46
CA PHE A 165 2.12 32.20 -24.61
C PHE A 165 0.75 31.50 -24.44
N ASN A 166 -0.30 32.27 -24.13
CA ASN A 166 -1.68 31.83 -23.94
C ASN A 166 -2.68 32.55 -24.87
N SER A 167 -2.19 33.21 -25.94
CA SER A 167 -3.06 33.82 -26.97
C SER A 167 -4.02 32.81 -27.57
N LYS A 168 -5.28 33.23 -27.77
CA LYS A 168 -6.31 32.37 -28.36
C LYS A 168 -6.30 32.49 -29.88
N LEU A 169 -5.84 31.44 -30.54
CA LEU A 169 -5.98 31.29 -31.99
C LEU A 169 -7.34 30.67 -32.30
N ALA A 170 -8.15 31.36 -33.09
CA ALA A 170 -9.35 30.82 -33.73
C ALA A 170 -9.02 30.49 -35.19
N PHE A 171 -9.73 29.52 -35.77
CA PHE A 171 -9.49 29.11 -37.16
C PHE A 171 -10.64 29.49 -38.09
N THR A 172 -10.29 29.77 -39.34
CA THR A 172 -11.22 30.18 -40.42
C THR A 172 -12.33 29.16 -40.75
N ARG A 173 -12.19 27.93 -40.26
CA ARG A 173 -13.23 26.89 -40.26
C ARG A 173 -12.91 25.85 -39.18
N PRO A 174 -13.92 25.23 -38.53
CA PRO A 174 -13.69 24.13 -37.61
C PRO A 174 -13.12 22.89 -38.33
N PRO A 175 -12.45 21.99 -37.60
CA PRO A 175 -12.02 20.70 -38.12
C PRO A 175 -13.21 19.77 -38.38
N VAL A 176 -13.05 18.89 -39.37
CA VAL A 176 -14.04 17.87 -39.75
C VAL A 176 -13.53 16.45 -39.49
N THR A 177 -12.21 16.23 -39.46
CA THR A 177 -11.61 14.93 -39.10
C THR A 177 -10.41 15.06 -38.16
N LEU A 178 -10.10 13.99 -37.41
CA LEU A 178 -8.95 13.97 -36.49
C LEU A 178 -7.59 14.08 -37.19
N GLU A 179 -7.50 13.63 -38.44
CA GLU A 179 -6.26 13.59 -39.23
C GLU A 179 -6.02 14.89 -40.01
N GLU A 180 -6.95 15.83 -39.94
CA GLU A 180 -6.89 17.10 -40.66
C GLU A 180 -5.77 18.04 -40.14
N PRO A 181 -4.95 18.64 -41.02
CA PRO A 181 -3.97 19.66 -40.63
C PRO A 181 -4.65 20.98 -40.24
N PRO A 182 -3.97 21.88 -39.48
CA PRO A 182 -4.52 23.17 -39.12
C PRO A 182 -5.02 23.98 -40.31
N ALA A 183 -6.25 24.48 -40.20
CA ALA A 183 -6.77 25.48 -41.12
C ALA A 183 -5.98 26.82 -41.00
N PRO A 184 -6.19 27.79 -41.90
CA PRO A 184 -5.71 29.15 -41.68
C PRO A 184 -6.29 29.76 -40.39
N ILE A 185 -5.45 30.43 -39.61
CA ILE A 185 -5.87 31.22 -38.44
C ILE A 185 -6.76 32.37 -38.91
N ASP A 186 -7.86 32.62 -38.21
CA ASP A 186 -8.71 33.78 -38.46
C ASP A 186 -8.10 35.05 -37.85
N ALA A 187 -7.90 36.07 -38.68
CA ALA A 187 -7.29 37.35 -38.31
C ALA A 187 -8.29 38.36 -37.74
N CYS A 188 -9.50 37.95 -37.36
CA CYS A 188 -10.53 38.82 -36.78
C CYS A 188 -10.19 39.41 -35.39
N THR A 189 -9.10 39.00 -34.73
CA THR A 189 -8.64 39.57 -33.44
C THR A 189 -7.24 40.14 -33.52
N GLN A 190 -6.95 41.19 -32.73
CA GLN A 190 -5.62 41.80 -32.68
C GLN A 190 -4.56 40.77 -32.24
N GLU A 191 -4.84 39.93 -31.24
CA GLU A 191 -3.91 38.86 -30.81
C GLU A 191 -3.55 37.90 -31.96
N ALA A 192 -4.49 37.58 -32.85
CA ALA A 192 -4.22 36.72 -34.01
C ALA A 192 -3.43 37.46 -35.10
N GLN A 193 -3.66 38.76 -35.30
CA GLN A 193 -2.88 39.60 -36.20
C GLN A 193 -1.43 39.74 -35.72
N ASP A 194 -1.23 40.06 -34.44
CA ASP A 194 0.10 40.21 -33.83
C ASP A 194 0.87 38.88 -33.86
N PHE A 195 0.19 37.75 -33.63
CA PHE A 195 0.76 36.41 -33.77
C PHE A 195 1.19 36.11 -35.21
N LEU A 196 0.35 36.43 -36.20
CA LEU A 196 0.64 36.23 -37.62
C LEU A 196 1.77 37.14 -38.12
N GLU A 197 1.81 38.43 -37.73
CA GLU A 197 2.94 39.32 -38.05
C GLU A 197 4.24 38.76 -37.47
N PHE A 198 4.27 38.38 -36.19
CA PHE A 198 5.48 37.86 -35.56
C PHE A 198 5.94 36.53 -36.18
N TYR A 199 5.02 35.62 -36.50
CA TYR A 199 5.37 34.35 -37.17
C TYR A 199 5.94 34.58 -38.58
N ASN A 200 5.32 35.47 -39.37
CA ASN A 200 5.80 35.82 -40.70
C ASN A 200 7.15 36.56 -40.65
N TRP A 201 7.31 37.50 -39.72
CA TRP A 201 8.57 38.21 -39.47
C TRP A 201 9.69 37.22 -39.14
N LEU A 202 9.46 36.27 -38.22
CA LEU A 202 10.43 35.23 -37.88
C LEU A 202 10.83 34.37 -39.09
N GLN A 203 9.87 33.98 -39.94
CA GLN A 203 10.18 33.20 -41.16
C GLN A 203 11.05 34.01 -42.13
N SER A 204 10.74 35.28 -42.37
CA SER A 204 11.55 36.17 -43.19
C SER A 204 12.94 36.42 -42.59
N THR A 205 13.03 36.64 -41.27
CA THR A 205 14.30 36.81 -40.56
C THR A 205 15.16 35.54 -40.60
N ARG A 206 14.57 34.35 -40.45
CA ARG A 206 15.28 33.08 -40.61
C ARG A 206 15.88 32.92 -42.01
N LEU A 207 15.10 33.24 -43.06
CA LEU A 207 15.57 33.19 -44.44
C LEU A 207 16.70 34.21 -44.70
N HIS A 208 16.56 35.43 -44.16
CA HIS A 208 17.59 36.47 -44.27
C HIS A 208 18.90 36.05 -43.58
N LEU A 209 18.84 35.62 -42.31
CA LEU A 209 20.01 35.16 -41.56
C LEU A 209 20.67 33.92 -42.20
N ALA A 210 19.87 32.99 -42.75
CA ALA A 210 20.39 31.83 -43.47
C ALA A 210 20.97 32.15 -44.86
N SER A 211 20.83 33.39 -45.35
CA SER A 211 21.46 33.89 -46.57
C SER A 211 22.74 34.69 -46.32
N CYS A 212 23.09 34.93 -45.06
CA CYS A 212 24.35 35.57 -44.68
C CYS A 212 25.52 34.59 -44.86
N ALA A 213 26.50 34.94 -45.69
CA ALA A 213 27.75 34.18 -45.80
C ALA A 213 28.68 34.46 -44.60
N ASP A 214 29.41 33.43 -44.17
CA ASP A 214 30.40 33.46 -43.07
C ASP A 214 31.34 34.66 -43.16
N THR A 215 31.62 35.29 -42.03
CA THR A 215 32.46 36.49 -41.96
C THR A 215 33.94 36.20 -41.73
N GLN A 216 34.27 34.96 -41.34
CA GLN A 216 35.59 34.56 -40.82
C GLN A 216 35.95 35.23 -39.48
N ASP A 217 35.01 35.95 -38.88
CA ASP A 217 35.08 36.45 -37.51
C ASP A 217 34.32 35.48 -36.61
N ARG A 218 35.08 34.74 -35.79
CA ARG A 218 34.56 33.66 -34.94
C ARG A 218 33.43 34.13 -34.03
N ASP A 219 33.47 35.37 -33.54
CA ASP A 219 32.55 35.84 -32.52
C ASP A 219 31.26 36.41 -33.16
N LEU A 220 31.36 37.02 -34.35
CA LEU A 220 30.21 37.36 -35.19
C LEU A 220 29.50 36.12 -35.76
N ASP A 221 30.25 35.15 -36.29
CA ASP A 221 29.68 33.91 -36.83
C ASP A 221 29.04 33.06 -35.70
N THR A 222 29.59 33.11 -34.49
CA THR A 222 28.95 32.53 -33.28
C THR A 222 27.65 33.27 -32.89
N GLN A 223 27.62 34.60 -32.95
CA GLN A 223 26.39 35.38 -32.70
C GLN A 223 25.31 35.10 -33.76
N LEU A 224 25.68 34.99 -35.03
CA LEU A 224 24.79 34.61 -36.12
C LEU A 224 24.19 33.22 -35.90
N ALA A 225 25.02 32.23 -35.56
CA ALA A 225 24.56 30.87 -35.25
C ALA A 225 23.66 30.81 -34.01
N SER A 226 23.93 31.63 -32.99
CA SER A 226 23.10 31.76 -31.79
C SER A 226 21.72 32.38 -32.10
N LEU A 227 21.70 33.48 -32.86
CA LEU A 227 20.47 34.16 -33.27
C LEU A 227 19.61 33.28 -34.20
N LEU A 228 20.24 32.57 -35.14
CA LEU A 228 19.56 31.57 -35.99
C LEU A 228 18.88 30.48 -35.16
N ARG A 229 19.56 29.96 -34.13
CA ARG A 229 19.01 28.97 -33.20
C ARG A 229 17.82 29.53 -32.43
N ALA A 230 17.95 30.72 -31.85
CA ALA A 230 16.87 31.39 -31.11
C ALA A 230 15.64 31.67 -32.00
N VAL A 231 15.85 32.13 -33.23
CA VAL A 231 14.76 32.34 -34.22
C VAL A 231 14.08 31.01 -34.59
N GLN A 232 14.85 29.93 -34.78
CA GLN A 232 14.30 28.60 -35.08
C GLN A 232 13.50 28.03 -33.89
N GLU A 233 14.02 28.11 -32.67
CA GLU A 233 13.32 27.73 -31.44
C GLU A 233 12.00 28.50 -31.28
N HIS A 234 12.01 29.80 -31.59
CA HIS A 234 10.80 30.63 -31.57
C HIS A 234 9.79 30.23 -32.66
N ILE A 235 10.23 29.92 -33.88
CA ILE A 235 9.36 29.42 -34.97
C ILE A 235 8.69 28.10 -34.56
N ASP A 236 9.44 27.15 -34.03
CA ASP A 236 8.89 25.83 -33.67
C ASP A 236 7.99 25.90 -32.43
N LYS A 237 8.28 26.83 -31.49
CA LYS A 237 7.35 27.18 -30.40
C LYS A 237 6.02 27.72 -30.93
N LEU A 238 6.02 28.61 -31.91
CA LEU A 238 4.79 29.15 -32.51
C LEU A 238 4.03 28.07 -33.30
N LYS A 239 4.70 27.24 -34.11
CA LYS A 239 4.06 26.07 -34.76
C LYS A 239 3.39 25.15 -33.74
N SER A 240 4.03 24.94 -32.59
CA SER A 240 3.48 24.15 -31.49
C SER A 240 2.20 24.78 -30.90
N MET A 241 2.12 26.10 -30.80
CA MET A 241 0.90 26.84 -30.41
C MET A 241 -0.23 26.71 -31.45
N ILE A 242 0.07 26.82 -32.75
CA ILE A 242 -0.93 26.58 -33.82
C ILE A 242 -1.47 25.16 -33.72
N LYS A 243 -0.59 24.16 -33.54
CA LYS A 243 -1.01 22.78 -33.35
C LYS A 243 -1.85 22.60 -32.08
N HIS A 244 -1.49 23.24 -30.96
CA HIS A 244 -2.29 23.17 -29.73
C HIS A 244 -3.72 23.65 -29.94
N ALA A 245 -3.88 24.84 -30.54
CA ALA A 245 -5.19 25.43 -30.75
C ALA A 245 -6.05 24.58 -31.72
N TRP A 246 -5.45 23.99 -32.74
CA TRP A 246 -6.16 23.08 -33.65
C TRP A 246 -6.60 21.77 -32.99
N GLU A 247 -5.76 21.16 -32.15
CA GLU A 247 -6.16 19.98 -31.38
C GLU A 247 -7.21 20.32 -30.29
N LEU A 248 -7.23 21.56 -29.79
CA LEU A 248 -8.33 22.07 -28.96
C LEU A 248 -9.64 22.24 -29.75
N GLU A 249 -9.61 22.80 -30.96
CA GLU A 249 -10.80 22.85 -31.82
C GLU A 249 -11.30 21.44 -32.18
N LYS A 250 -10.43 20.46 -32.41
CA LYS A 250 -10.83 19.04 -32.61
C LYS A 250 -11.53 18.45 -31.36
N VAL A 251 -11.11 18.87 -30.17
CA VAL A 251 -11.76 18.51 -28.89
C VAL A 251 -13.12 19.19 -28.74
N GLU A 252 -13.23 20.48 -29.06
CA GLU A 252 -14.46 21.27 -28.90
C GLU A 252 -15.50 20.95 -30.00
N ALA A 253 -15.06 20.64 -31.23
CA ALA A 253 -15.88 20.03 -32.29
C ALA A 253 -16.26 18.56 -32.04
N GLY A 254 -15.77 17.95 -30.94
CA GLY A 254 -16.18 16.61 -30.50
C GLY A 254 -15.60 15.43 -31.29
N LEU A 255 -14.65 15.65 -32.20
CA LEU A 255 -14.09 14.64 -33.11
C LEU A 255 -13.34 13.50 -32.39
N TYR A 256 -12.99 13.69 -31.12
CA TYR A 256 -12.43 12.66 -30.24
C TYR A 256 -13.47 11.70 -29.64
N GLY A 257 -14.77 12.00 -29.79
CA GLY A 257 -15.87 11.10 -29.43
C GLY A 257 -15.90 9.85 -30.31
N LEU A 258 -16.46 8.76 -29.78
CA LEU A 258 -16.55 7.47 -30.50
C LEU A 258 -17.99 6.97 -30.69
N ASP A 259 -18.98 7.73 -30.24
CA ASP A 259 -20.39 7.38 -30.38
C ASP A 259 -21.11 8.48 -31.17
N SER A 260 -21.52 8.16 -32.40
CA SER A 260 -22.24 9.08 -33.28
C SER A 260 -23.63 9.45 -32.76
N ALA A 261 -24.17 8.71 -31.77
CA ALA A 261 -25.46 9.00 -31.17
C ALA A 261 -25.45 10.18 -30.17
N GLN A 262 -24.27 10.64 -29.69
CA GLN A 262 -24.19 11.70 -28.68
C GLN A 262 -23.17 12.80 -29.03
N HIS A 263 -23.67 13.97 -29.43
CA HIS A 263 -22.88 15.14 -29.83
C HIS A 263 -22.21 15.86 -28.63
N ARG A 264 -21.43 15.15 -27.81
CA ARG A 264 -20.71 15.72 -26.65
C ARG A 264 -19.26 15.24 -26.63
N GLY A 265 -18.32 16.15 -26.92
CA GLY A 265 -16.87 15.92 -26.81
C GLY A 265 -16.40 15.52 -25.40
N PRO A 266 -15.09 15.26 -25.20
CA PRO A 266 -14.55 14.73 -23.94
C PRO A 266 -14.84 15.62 -22.73
N VAL A 267 -14.68 15.06 -21.53
CA VAL A 267 -14.65 15.85 -20.30
C VAL A 267 -13.36 16.64 -20.26
N VAL A 268 -13.45 17.96 -20.41
CA VAL A 268 -12.28 18.85 -20.42
C VAL A 268 -11.96 19.30 -19.00
N VAL A 269 -10.74 19.03 -18.54
CA VAL A 269 -10.25 19.43 -17.21
C VAL A 269 -9.09 20.41 -17.36
N HIS A 270 -9.22 21.55 -16.70
CA HIS A 270 -8.16 22.55 -16.58
C HIS A 270 -7.17 22.10 -15.50
N PRO A 271 -5.86 22.41 -15.62
CA PRO A 271 -4.93 22.19 -14.52
C PRO A 271 -5.41 23.01 -13.30
N PRO A 272 -5.32 22.46 -12.07
CA PRO A 272 -5.62 23.24 -10.86
C PRO A 272 -4.72 24.48 -10.81
N ASN A 273 -5.26 25.60 -10.32
CA ASN A 273 -4.56 26.88 -10.28
C ASN A 273 -3.17 26.73 -9.65
N MET A 274 -2.13 26.92 -10.47
CA MET A 274 -0.75 27.03 -10.03
C MET A 274 -0.61 28.27 -9.15
N SER A 275 -0.89 28.08 -7.86
CA SER A 275 -0.42 28.95 -6.79
C SER A 275 1.11 29.03 -6.86
N PRO A 276 1.75 30.10 -6.31
CA PRO A 276 3.20 30.21 -6.29
C PRO A 276 3.84 28.90 -5.82
N SER A 277 4.83 28.45 -6.59
CA SER A 277 5.43 27.13 -6.46
C SER A 277 6.08 26.99 -5.08
N PRO A 278 6.20 25.78 -4.51
CA PRO A 278 7.14 25.54 -3.43
C PRO A 278 8.58 25.98 -3.76
N ALA A 279 8.94 26.05 -5.05
CA ALA A 279 10.20 26.62 -5.54
C ALA A 279 10.33 28.15 -5.38
N ASP A 280 9.22 28.87 -5.15
CA ASP A 280 9.22 30.32 -4.86
C ASP A 280 9.50 30.60 -3.36
N LEU A 281 9.63 29.55 -2.54
CA LEU A 281 9.98 29.63 -1.13
C LEU A 281 11.45 29.26 -0.91
N GLN A 282 12.10 29.98 0.00
CA GLN A 282 13.45 29.63 0.45
C GLN A 282 13.44 28.24 1.14
N PRO A 283 14.45 27.36 0.93
CA PRO A 283 14.41 25.97 1.42
C PRO A 283 14.15 25.83 2.93
N PHE A 284 14.77 26.67 3.77
CA PHE A 284 14.52 26.67 5.22
C PHE A 284 13.09 27.09 5.60
N VAL A 285 12.44 27.97 4.82
CA VAL A 285 11.02 28.31 5.00
C VAL A 285 10.16 27.12 4.59
N LEU A 286 10.44 26.50 3.45
CA LEU A 286 9.70 25.34 2.95
C LEU A 286 9.76 24.17 3.96
N ALA A 287 10.96 23.85 4.47
CA ALA A 287 11.18 22.88 5.55
C ALA A 287 10.34 23.20 6.80
N ALA A 288 10.36 24.45 7.27
CA ALA A 288 9.60 24.87 8.44
C ALA A 288 8.07 24.75 8.23
N LEU A 289 7.56 25.07 7.05
CA LEU A 289 6.13 24.90 6.71
C LEU A 289 5.74 23.42 6.58
N ILE A 290 6.61 22.58 6.03
CA ILE A 290 6.42 21.12 5.95
C ILE A 290 6.35 20.53 7.36
N MET A 291 7.29 20.87 8.25
CA MET A 291 7.32 20.43 9.65
C MET A 291 6.01 20.78 10.38
N VAL A 292 5.58 22.04 10.34
CA VAL A 292 4.31 22.47 10.95
C VAL A 292 3.12 21.71 10.35
N THR A 293 3.13 21.45 9.05
CA THR A 293 2.05 20.73 8.37
C THR A 293 2.01 19.25 8.73
N ILE A 294 3.16 18.59 8.91
CA ILE A 294 3.26 17.23 9.45
C ILE A 294 2.65 17.19 10.86
N LEU A 295 3.06 18.09 11.74
CA LEU A 295 2.55 18.17 13.12
C LEU A 295 1.03 18.38 13.14
N HIS A 296 0.49 19.29 12.32
CA HIS A 296 -0.95 19.56 12.26
C HIS A 296 -1.76 18.43 11.62
N ALA A 297 -1.37 17.97 10.43
CA ALA A 297 -2.18 17.09 9.59
C ALA A 297 -1.95 15.59 9.82
N VAL A 298 -0.78 15.19 10.35
CA VAL A 298 -0.43 13.78 10.61
C VAL A 298 -0.50 13.47 12.11
N HIS A 299 0.09 14.31 12.96
CA HIS A 299 0.11 14.10 14.41
C HIS A 299 -1.10 14.73 15.15
N GLY A 300 -1.92 15.53 14.46
CA GLY A 300 -3.15 16.10 15.01
C GLY A 300 -2.95 17.26 16.00
N VAL A 301 -1.79 17.92 15.96
CA VAL A 301 -1.50 19.13 16.76
C VAL A 301 -2.55 20.20 16.46
N ASN A 302 -3.10 20.85 17.49
CA ASN A 302 -4.27 21.70 17.31
C ASN A 302 -3.90 23.08 16.70
N ARG A 303 -4.88 23.81 16.14
CA ARG A 303 -4.63 25.06 15.40
C ARG A 303 -3.98 26.17 16.25
N VAL A 304 -4.24 26.21 17.55
CA VAL A 304 -3.64 27.18 18.47
C VAL A 304 -2.15 26.85 18.67
N ASP A 305 -1.84 25.58 18.87
CA ASP A 305 -0.45 25.09 19.00
C ASP A 305 0.31 25.30 17.67
N SER A 306 -0.30 25.00 16.53
CA SER A 306 0.30 25.27 15.21
C SER A 306 0.52 26.77 14.96
N HIS A 307 -0.37 27.64 15.45
CA HIS A 307 -0.20 29.09 15.41
C HIS A 307 0.96 29.56 16.29
N TYR A 308 1.11 28.98 17.49
CA TYR A 308 2.27 29.21 18.36
C TYR A 308 3.57 28.81 17.66
N ILE A 309 3.68 27.58 17.12
CA ILE A 309 4.89 27.11 16.43
C ILE A 309 5.25 28.01 15.23
N LEU A 310 4.28 28.39 14.40
CA LEU A 310 4.49 29.34 13.29
C LEU A 310 4.97 30.72 13.76
N THR A 311 4.51 31.17 14.93
CA THR A 311 4.92 32.44 15.53
C THR A 311 6.33 32.34 16.11
N THR A 312 6.67 31.24 16.77
CA THR A 312 8.03 30.95 17.26
C THR A 312 9.04 30.87 16.13
N ILE A 313 8.71 30.21 15.00
CA ILE A 313 9.56 30.19 13.79
C ILE A 313 9.84 31.63 13.29
N ARG A 314 8.85 32.52 13.30
CA ARG A 314 9.04 33.93 12.94
C ARG A 314 9.94 34.69 13.90
N VAL A 315 9.88 34.37 15.20
CA VAL A 315 10.77 34.96 16.22
C VAL A 315 12.20 34.46 16.06
N LEU A 316 12.41 33.16 15.81
CA LEU A 316 13.73 32.59 15.55
C LEU A 316 14.38 33.18 14.29
N LEU A 317 13.62 33.29 13.19
CA LEU A 317 14.10 33.95 11.96
C LEU A 317 14.42 35.42 12.18
N PHE A 318 13.58 36.16 12.93
CA PHE A 318 13.87 37.57 13.26
C PHE A 318 15.14 37.69 14.12
N GLY A 319 15.31 36.84 15.13
CA GLY A 319 16.48 36.81 16.01
C GLY A 319 17.77 36.50 15.24
N ALA A 320 17.75 35.51 14.35
CA ALA A 320 18.90 35.18 13.50
C ALA A 320 19.28 36.34 12.56
N LEU A 321 18.30 36.96 11.90
CA LEU A 321 18.53 38.12 11.02
C LEU A 321 19.06 39.34 11.80
N ALA A 322 18.57 39.58 13.02
CA ALA A 322 19.06 40.63 13.89
C ALA A 322 20.48 40.36 14.40
N TYR A 323 20.80 39.11 14.76
CA TYR A 323 22.14 38.69 15.19
C TYR A 323 23.18 38.88 14.07
N CYS A 324 22.88 38.41 12.84
CA CYS A 324 23.72 38.67 11.68
C CYS A 324 23.82 40.16 11.30
N GLY A 325 22.87 41.00 11.74
CA GLY A 325 22.86 42.45 11.53
C GLY A 325 23.62 43.28 12.58
N MET A 326 24.19 42.66 13.62
CA MET A 326 24.79 43.39 14.76
C MET A 326 26.04 44.22 14.41
N ALA A 327 26.61 44.07 13.21
CA ALA A 327 27.67 44.95 12.70
C ALA A 327 27.19 46.39 12.34
N GLY A 328 25.88 46.63 12.24
CA GLY A 328 25.34 47.93 11.77
C GLY A 328 24.15 48.51 12.53
N GLY A 329 23.52 47.75 13.44
CA GLY A 329 22.47 48.28 14.36
C GLY A 329 21.18 48.78 13.69
N THR A 330 20.93 48.44 12.43
CA THR A 330 19.79 48.92 11.64
C THR A 330 18.53 48.06 11.79
N ALA A 331 17.37 48.67 11.54
CA ALA A 331 16.09 47.97 11.44
C ALA A 331 16.11 46.91 10.30
N PRO A 332 15.33 45.81 10.40
CA PRO A 332 15.35 44.76 9.39
C PRO A 332 15.02 45.32 8.00
N THR A 333 15.83 44.94 7.00
CA THR A 333 15.70 45.45 5.64
C THR A 333 14.38 45.04 5.01
N GLU A 334 13.93 45.73 3.96
CA GLU A 334 12.65 45.41 3.33
C GLU A 334 12.58 43.95 2.84
N ALA A 335 13.68 43.41 2.31
CA ALA A 335 13.81 41.99 1.96
C ALA A 335 13.65 41.05 3.17
N GLN A 336 14.23 41.39 4.33
CA GLN A 336 14.07 40.63 5.58
C GLN A 336 12.62 40.72 6.11
N VAL A 337 11.98 41.88 5.99
CA VAL A 337 10.57 42.08 6.36
C VAL A 337 9.64 41.29 5.42
N ILE A 338 9.96 41.20 4.12
CA ILE A 338 9.27 40.35 3.15
C ILE A 338 9.46 38.87 3.50
N LEU A 339 10.69 38.43 3.79
CA LEU A 339 11.00 37.06 4.22
C LEU A 339 10.18 36.68 5.48
N LEU A 340 10.12 37.55 6.49
CA LEU A 340 9.30 37.35 7.67
C LEU A 340 7.79 37.36 7.40
N LYS A 341 7.31 37.87 6.24
CA LYS A 341 5.91 37.74 5.78
C LYS A 341 5.65 36.42 5.02
N THR A 342 6.69 35.67 4.62
CA THR A 342 6.54 34.34 3.96
C THR A 342 6.07 33.25 4.92
N VAL A 343 6.46 33.28 6.19
CA VAL A 343 5.91 32.37 7.22
C VAL A 343 4.51 32.85 7.63
N PRO A 344 3.44 32.09 7.36
CA PRO A 344 2.08 32.51 7.66
C PRO A 344 1.79 32.48 9.17
N LYS A 345 0.75 33.19 9.61
CA LYS A 345 0.26 33.09 10.99
C LYS A 345 -0.72 31.92 11.21
N ASP A 346 -1.43 31.48 10.17
CA ASP A 346 -2.42 30.40 10.23
C ASP A 346 -1.94 29.19 9.44
N VAL A 347 -2.02 28.00 10.03
CA VAL A 347 -1.64 26.72 9.39
C VAL A 347 -2.48 26.41 8.15
N ARG A 348 -3.72 26.92 8.06
CA ARG A 348 -4.55 26.84 6.83
C ARG A 348 -3.92 27.60 5.66
N THR A 349 -3.20 28.68 5.94
CA THR A 349 -2.44 29.42 4.91
C THR A 349 -1.17 28.68 4.52
N ALA A 350 -0.54 27.91 5.44
CA ALA A 350 0.56 27.01 5.08
C ALA A 350 0.05 25.86 4.19
N LEU A 351 -1.00 25.14 4.61
CA LEU A 351 -1.67 24.09 3.83
C LEU A 351 -2.04 24.56 2.41
N LYS A 352 -2.62 25.76 2.28
CA LYS A 352 -2.98 26.33 0.98
C LYS A 352 -1.77 26.74 0.14
N ARG A 353 -0.70 27.30 0.73
CA ARG A 353 0.54 27.65 0.01
C ARG A 353 1.30 26.42 -0.48
N LEU A 354 1.31 25.35 0.29
CA LEU A 354 1.94 24.07 -0.08
C LEU A 354 1.03 23.18 -0.96
N ASN A 355 -0.21 23.62 -1.25
CA ASN A 355 -1.23 22.87 -2.01
C ASN A 355 -1.52 21.45 -1.46
N ILE A 356 -1.55 21.33 -0.12
CA ILE A 356 -1.68 20.04 0.60
C ILE A 356 -3.15 19.66 0.88
N ASP A 357 -4.08 20.62 0.93
CA ASP A 357 -5.49 20.35 1.24
C ASP A 357 -6.24 19.85 -0.02
N PRO A 358 -6.73 18.59 -0.04
CA PRO A 358 -7.36 18.01 -1.23
C PRO A 358 -8.75 18.61 -1.54
N GLU A 359 -9.07 18.70 -2.82
CA GLU A 359 -10.44 18.94 -3.28
C GLU A 359 -11.33 17.74 -2.92
N ILE A 360 -12.25 17.94 -1.98
CA ILE A 360 -13.21 16.92 -1.51
C ILE A 360 -14.63 17.46 -1.66
N ILE A 361 -15.40 16.83 -2.53
CA ILE A 361 -16.85 17.00 -2.62
C ILE A 361 -17.49 16.32 -1.42
N ARG A 362 -18.39 17.04 -0.74
CA ARG A 362 -19.08 16.57 0.46
C ARG A 362 -20.53 16.25 0.10
N PHE A 363 -20.82 15.00 -0.22
CA PHE A 363 -22.19 14.57 -0.48
C PHE A 363 -22.96 14.46 0.85
N ALA A 364 -24.23 14.91 0.87
CA ALA A 364 -25.15 14.49 1.93
C ALA A 364 -25.55 13.03 1.68
N CYS A 365 -25.35 12.17 2.68
CA CYS A 365 -25.64 10.74 2.60
C CYS A 365 -26.80 10.42 3.54
N CYS A 366 -27.88 9.85 3.01
CA CYS A 366 -29.05 9.53 3.83
C CYS A 366 -28.71 8.54 4.96
N PRO A 367 -29.00 8.86 6.24
CA PRO A 367 -28.70 7.97 7.35
C PRO A 367 -29.54 6.67 7.37
N ARG A 368 -30.64 6.61 6.60
CA ARG A 368 -31.55 5.45 6.50
C ARG A 368 -31.26 4.55 5.30
N CYS A 369 -31.06 5.12 4.10
CA CYS A 369 -30.89 4.35 2.85
C CYS A 369 -29.51 4.50 2.17
N PHE A 370 -28.63 5.37 2.68
CA PHE A 370 -27.34 5.76 2.06
C PHE A 370 -27.41 6.49 0.71
N LYS A 371 -28.60 6.79 0.15
CA LYS A 371 -28.74 7.65 -1.05
C LYS A 371 -27.94 8.95 -0.87
N THR A 372 -27.14 9.26 -1.89
CA THR A 372 -26.20 10.39 -1.94
C THR A 372 -26.82 11.57 -2.68
N TYR A 373 -26.52 12.78 -2.22
CA TYR A 373 -26.94 14.04 -2.82
C TYR A 373 -25.71 14.96 -2.94
N ARG A 374 -25.40 15.39 -4.17
CA ARG A 374 -24.32 16.36 -4.44
C ARG A 374 -24.71 17.73 -3.85
N PRO A 375 -23.77 18.52 -3.29
CA PRO A 375 -24.04 19.89 -2.90
C PRO A 375 -24.40 20.76 -4.12
N ASP A 376 -25.39 21.62 -3.97
CA ASP A 376 -25.69 22.74 -4.87
C ASP A 376 -24.70 23.88 -4.60
N GLU A 377 -23.78 24.09 -5.53
CA GLU A 377 -22.71 25.09 -5.45
C GLU A 377 -23.23 26.53 -5.52
N SER A 378 -24.48 26.76 -5.95
CA SER A 378 -25.14 28.08 -5.93
C SER A 378 -25.70 28.47 -4.55
N ARG A 379 -25.83 27.52 -3.62
CA ARG A 379 -26.48 27.70 -2.31
C ARG A 379 -25.53 27.40 -1.15
N GLU A 380 -24.45 28.17 -1.00
CA GLU A 380 -23.38 27.93 0.01
C GLU A 380 -23.91 27.61 1.44
N ASP A 381 -24.99 28.25 1.88
CA ASP A 381 -25.58 28.04 3.21
C ASP A 381 -26.74 27.05 3.27
N ASP A 382 -27.28 26.59 2.15
CA ASP A 382 -28.27 25.52 2.12
C ASP A 382 -28.16 24.63 0.87
N PRO A 383 -27.05 23.88 0.71
CA PRO A 383 -26.71 23.23 -0.56
C PRO A 383 -27.32 21.82 -0.74
N TYR A 384 -28.30 21.40 0.08
CA TYR A 384 -28.91 20.07 -0.02
C TYR A 384 -30.43 20.11 0.20
N PRO A 385 -31.20 19.15 -0.35
CA PRO A 385 -32.57 18.92 0.11
C PRO A 385 -32.60 18.60 1.61
N HIS A 386 -33.63 19.05 2.33
CA HIS A 386 -33.69 18.87 3.79
C HIS A 386 -34.07 17.44 4.19
N ALA A 387 -34.81 16.73 3.33
CA ALA A 387 -35.26 15.35 3.51
C ALA A 387 -34.94 14.48 2.28
N CYS A 388 -34.87 13.16 2.49
CA CYS A 388 -34.43 12.20 1.49
C CYS A 388 -35.55 11.74 0.54
N GLN A 389 -35.57 12.32 -0.65
CA GLN A 389 -36.50 12.04 -1.76
C GLN A 389 -36.24 10.70 -2.50
N SER A 390 -35.75 9.67 -1.81
CA SER A 390 -35.42 8.39 -2.44
C SER A 390 -36.63 7.44 -2.43
N VAL A 391 -37.03 7.00 -3.62
CA VAL A 391 -38.04 5.96 -3.89
C VAL A 391 -37.40 4.94 -4.84
N GLU A 392 -37.74 3.65 -4.72
CA GLU A 392 -37.22 2.59 -5.60
C GLU A 392 -38.24 1.53 -6.05
N THR A 393 -39.33 1.34 -5.29
CA THR A 393 -40.38 0.34 -5.49
C THR A 393 -41.69 0.88 -4.91
N ASP A 394 -42.70 0.02 -4.80
CA ASP A 394 -43.85 0.08 -3.87
C ASP A 394 -43.61 0.60 -2.43
N ARG A 395 -42.36 0.78 -1.98
CA ARG A 395 -42.04 1.38 -0.68
C ARG A 395 -42.27 2.90 -0.67
N PRO A 396 -42.80 3.46 0.44
CA PRO A 396 -42.92 4.90 0.60
C PRO A 396 -41.55 5.59 0.62
N GLU A 397 -41.54 6.87 0.26
CA GLU A 397 -40.35 7.73 0.21
C GLU A 397 -39.49 7.60 1.48
N CYS A 398 -38.18 7.75 1.30
CA CYS A 398 -37.24 7.65 2.41
C CYS A 398 -37.51 8.71 3.50
N GLY A 399 -37.82 9.95 3.14
CA GLY A 399 -38.26 11.03 4.05
C GLY A 399 -37.30 11.43 5.19
N ALA A 400 -36.18 10.73 5.34
CA ALA A 400 -35.25 10.92 6.43
C ALA A 400 -34.47 12.23 6.27
N LEU A 401 -34.31 12.98 7.37
CA LEU A 401 -33.56 14.24 7.39
C LEU A 401 -32.13 14.05 6.87
N LEU A 402 -31.73 14.96 5.98
CA LEU A 402 -30.40 14.99 5.35
C LEU A 402 -29.49 16.07 5.95
N VAL A 403 -30.05 17.11 6.56
CA VAL A 403 -29.32 18.29 7.04
C VAL A 403 -29.56 18.57 8.53
N VAL A 404 -28.64 19.32 9.12
CA VAL A 404 -28.77 19.95 10.43
C VAL A 404 -28.53 21.46 10.30
N ARG A 405 -29.43 22.26 10.89
CA ARG A 405 -29.29 23.72 11.03
C ARG A 405 -28.19 24.03 12.05
N LYS A 406 -27.27 24.92 11.70
CA LYS A 406 -26.22 25.45 12.58
C LYS A 406 -26.22 26.98 12.49
N GLU A 407 -25.88 27.62 13.59
CA GLU A 407 -25.68 29.06 13.65
C GLU A 407 -24.17 29.33 13.70
N LEU A 408 -23.69 30.21 12.83
CA LEU A 408 -22.30 30.65 12.77
C LEU A 408 -22.21 32.12 13.14
N ALA A 409 -21.01 32.54 13.59
CA ALA A 409 -20.71 33.95 13.80
C ALA A 409 -20.92 34.76 12.49
N PRO A 410 -21.33 36.04 12.59
CA PRO A 410 -21.55 36.87 11.41
C PRO A 410 -20.29 37.04 10.55
N LEU A 411 -20.47 37.24 9.25
CA LEU A 411 -19.37 37.42 8.29
C LEU A 411 -18.58 38.72 8.49
N ARG A 412 -19.20 39.74 9.11
CA ARG A 412 -18.59 41.03 9.40
C ARG A 412 -18.70 41.35 10.89
N LYS A 413 -17.65 41.94 11.45
CA LYS A 413 -17.57 42.29 12.87
C LYS A 413 -18.43 43.53 13.14
N GLY A 414 -19.71 43.30 13.45
CA GLY A 414 -20.72 44.35 13.66
C GLY A 414 -22.13 43.98 13.19
N ASP A 415 -22.30 42.91 12.41
CA ASP A 415 -23.62 42.39 12.06
C ASP A 415 -24.34 41.82 13.31
N PRO A 416 -25.63 42.12 13.54
CA PRO A 416 -26.35 41.73 14.76
C PRO A 416 -26.89 40.30 14.75
N SER A 417 -26.96 39.63 13.59
CA SER A 417 -27.64 38.34 13.41
C SER A 417 -26.67 37.20 13.03
N PRO A 418 -26.80 36.01 13.64
CA PRO A 418 -25.94 34.87 13.31
C PRO A 418 -26.24 34.32 11.90
N ARG A 419 -25.18 33.91 11.19
CA ARG A 419 -25.29 33.29 9.86
C ARG A 419 -25.87 31.88 10.03
N ILE A 420 -27.14 31.69 9.68
CA ILE A 420 -27.81 30.38 9.69
C ILE A 420 -27.31 29.57 8.50
N VAL A 421 -26.83 28.36 8.75
CA VAL A 421 -26.32 27.46 7.71
C VAL A 421 -26.83 26.03 7.91
N TYR A 422 -27.17 25.36 6.82
CA TYR A 422 -27.52 23.94 6.80
C TYR A 422 -26.32 23.13 6.32
N ARG A 423 -26.03 22.04 7.03
CA ARG A 423 -24.89 21.16 6.74
C ARG A 423 -25.37 19.71 6.80
N ALA A 424 -24.79 18.84 5.98
CA ALA A 424 -25.19 17.43 5.92
C ALA A 424 -25.09 16.77 7.31
N LEU A 425 -26.17 16.11 7.73
CA LEU A 425 -26.25 15.35 8.98
C LEU A 425 -25.27 14.17 8.99
N LYS A 426 -25.06 13.57 7.80
CA LYS A 426 -24.09 12.51 7.56
C LYS A 426 -23.40 12.79 6.22
N THR A 427 -22.08 13.00 6.25
CA THR A 427 -21.29 13.38 5.06
C THR A 427 -20.64 12.16 4.44
N TYR A 428 -20.77 11.99 3.12
CA TYR A 428 -19.95 11.10 2.30
C TYR A 428 -18.91 11.95 1.54
N PRO A 429 -17.65 11.96 1.99
CA PRO A 429 -16.58 12.72 1.34
C PRO A 429 -16.00 11.92 0.16
N TYR A 430 -15.91 12.58 -0.99
CA TYR A 430 -15.51 12.01 -2.28
C TYR A 430 -14.51 12.97 -2.98
N ARG A 431 -13.34 12.48 -3.39
CA ARG A 431 -12.46 13.21 -4.34
C ARG A 431 -12.85 12.79 -5.75
N THR A 432 -12.76 13.67 -6.76
CA THR A 432 -13.02 13.26 -8.14
C THR A 432 -11.82 12.54 -8.74
N LEU A 433 -12.09 11.59 -9.65
CA LEU A 433 -11.04 10.91 -10.40
C LEU A 433 -10.38 11.91 -11.39
N ALA A 434 -11.17 12.83 -11.94
CA ALA A 434 -10.68 13.99 -12.69
C ALA A 434 -9.60 14.80 -11.95
N SER A 435 -9.84 15.26 -10.72
CA SER A 435 -8.88 16.13 -10.01
C SER A 435 -7.75 15.36 -9.32
N TRP A 436 -7.92 14.05 -9.08
CA TRP A 436 -6.79 13.19 -8.74
C TRP A 436 -5.85 12.98 -9.94
N LEU A 437 -6.39 12.70 -11.13
CA LEU A 437 -5.58 12.56 -12.35
C LEU A 437 -4.90 13.86 -12.77
N ALA A 438 -5.60 15.00 -12.70
CA ALA A 438 -4.99 16.30 -12.99
C ALA A 438 -3.79 16.59 -12.07
N ALA A 439 -3.88 16.24 -10.78
CA ALA A 439 -2.76 16.36 -9.85
C ALA A 439 -1.63 15.35 -10.15
N LEU A 440 -1.97 14.11 -10.53
CA LEU A 440 -1.00 13.06 -10.86
C LEU A 440 -0.17 13.41 -12.11
N PHE A 441 -0.83 13.91 -13.16
CA PHE A 441 -0.19 14.31 -14.42
C PHE A 441 0.53 15.67 -14.35
N LEU A 442 0.50 16.36 -13.20
CA LEU A 442 1.42 17.47 -12.90
C LEU A 442 2.77 16.99 -12.32
N ARG A 443 2.98 15.67 -12.17
CA ARG A 443 4.24 15.09 -11.66
C ARG A 443 5.06 14.49 -12.83
N PRO A 444 6.16 15.13 -13.29
CA PRO A 444 6.87 14.74 -14.52
C PRO A 444 7.25 13.25 -14.59
N ALA A 445 7.83 12.72 -13.51
CA ALA A 445 8.26 11.32 -13.43
C ALA A 445 7.09 10.33 -13.45
N MET A 446 5.91 10.70 -12.95
CA MET A 446 4.73 9.82 -13.00
C MET A 446 4.13 9.81 -14.40
N GLU A 447 4.05 10.97 -15.07
CA GLU A 447 3.60 11.05 -16.46
C GLU A 447 4.51 10.25 -17.39
N GLN A 448 5.84 10.39 -17.26
CA GLN A 448 6.81 9.65 -18.08
C GLN A 448 6.61 8.12 -17.99
N ILE A 449 6.42 7.59 -16.77
CA ILE A 449 6.22 6.15 -16.52
C ILE A 449 4.85 5.68 -17.03
N LEU A 450 3.80 6.51 -16.90
CA LEU A 450 2.47 6.16 -17.40
C LEU A 450 2.40 6.17 -18.93
N LEU A 451 3.12 7.08 -19.60
CA LEU A 451 3.17 7.14 -21.07
C LEU A 451 3.77 5.87 -21.68
N SER A 452 4.88 5.36 -21.15
CA SER A 452 5.53 4.13 -21.63
C SER A 452 4.98 2.82 -21.05
N SER A 453 3.91 2.89 -20.25
CA SER A 453 3.35 1.70 -19.56
C SER A 453 2.95 0.56 -20.50
N TRP A 454 2.47 0.87 -21.70
CA TRP A 454 2.03 -0.13 -22.68
C TRP A 454 3.15 -0.73 -23.54
N ASP A 455 4.28 -0.02 -23.67
CA ASP A 455 5.45 -0.46 -24.45
C ASP A 455 6.11 -1.70 -23.81
N GLN A 456 5.96 -1.83 -22.50
CA GLN A 456 6.37 -3.01 -21.72
C GLN A 456 5.72 -4.26 -22.29
N SER A 457 6.52 -5.14 -22.89
CA SER A 457 6.07 -6.43 -23.42
C SER A 457 6.29 -7.55 -22.40
N ALA A 458 5.45 -8.59 -22.46
CA ALA A 458 5.65 -9.77 -21.62
C ALA A 458 7.04 -10.39 -21.91
N PRO A 459 7.79 -10.83 -20.88
CA PRO A 459 9.08 -11.49 -21.05
C PRO A 459 9.04 -12.69 -22.01
N SER A 460 10.14 -12.92 -22.71
CA SER A 460 10.32 -14.01 -23.67
C SER A 460 10.03 -15.38 -23.04
N GLY A 461 8.95 -16.04 -23.49
CA GLY A 461 8.54 -17.37 -23.05
C GLY A 461 7.45 -17.39 -21.96
N SER A 462 6.19 -17.18 -22.37
CA SER A 462 4.90 -17.43 -21.65
C SER A 462 4.73 -16.94 -20.19
N SER A 463 5.72 -16.26 -19.61
CA SER A 463 5.77 -15.93 -18.18
C SER A 463 5.34 -14.50 -17.89
N TRP A 464 4.17 -14.33 -17.27
CA TRP A 464 3.66 -13.04 -16.80
C TRP A 464 4.30 -12.69 -15.46
N THR A 465 5.17 -11.67 -15.46
CA THR A 465 5.76 -11.08 -14.25
C THR A 465 4.85 -10.07 -13.54
N ASP A 466 3.77 -9.64 -14.21
CA ASP A 466 2.84 -8.64 -13.68
C ASP A 466 1.45 -8.76 -14.32
N ILE A 467 0.41 -8.20 -13.68
CA ILE A 467 -0.95 -8.10 -14.23
C ILE A 467 -0.99 -7.31 -15.55
N PHE A 468 -0.11 -6.31 -15.75
CA PHE A 468 -0.07 -5.56 -16.99
C PHE A 468 0.48 -6.36 -18.18
N HIS A 469 1.06 -7.54 -17.94
CA HIS A 469 1.45 -8.52 -18.98
C HIS A 469 0.37 -9.57 -19.25
N SER A 470 -0.74 -9.59 -18.49
CA SER A 470 -1.69 -10.70 -18.51
C SER A 470 -2.58 -10.71 -19.76
N PRO A 471 -3.12 -11.89 -20.14
CA PRO A 471 -3.95 -12.03 -21.34
C PRO A 471 -5.22 -11.17 -21.31
N GLU A 472 -5.86 -11.01 -20.15
CA GLU A 472 -7.09 -10.22 -20.02
C GLU A 472 -6.82 -8.74 -20.32
N ILE A 473 -5.77 -8.16 -19.70
CA ILE A 473 -5.41 -6.75 -19.89
C ILE A 473 -4.93 -6.47 -21.33
N ARG A 474 -4.14 -7.38 -21.90
CA ARG A 474 -3.57 -7.21 -23.26
C ARG A 474 -4.57 -7.47 -24.39
N ARG A 475 -5.61 -8.26 -24.16
CA ARG A 475 -6.67 -8.57 -25.15
C ARG A 475 -7.96 -7.76 -24.95
N PHE A 476 -8.07 -7.00 -23.85
CA PHE A 476 -9.17 -6.08 -23.59
C PHE A 476 -9.36 -5.08 -24.75
N ARG A 477 -10.61 -4.82 -25.14
CA ARG A 477 -10.97 -3.94 -26.26
C ARG A 477 -11.56 -2.63 -25.76
N GLY A 478 -11.18 -1.53 -26.40
CA GLY A 478 -11.78 -0.22 -26.21
C GLY A 478 -13.16 -0.09 -26.87
N PRO A 479 -13.85 1.05 -26.66
CA PRO A 479 -15.17 1.30 -27.23
C PRO A 479 -15.17 1.44 -28.77
N ASP A 480 -14.03 1.67 -29.41
CA ASP A 480 -13.85 1.59 -30.87
C ASP A 480 -13.59 0.16 -31.38
N GLY A 481 -13.77 -0.86 -30.52
CA GLY A 481 -13.56 -2.28 -30.84
C GLY A 481 -12.09 -2.68 -31.04
N LYS A 482 -11.16 -1.72 -31.04
CA LYS A 482 -9.70 -1.94 -31.12
C LYS A 482 -9.16 -2.40 -29.76
N LEU A 483 -7.94 -2.94 -29.73
CA LEU A 483 -7.29 -3.29 -28.45
C LEU A 483 -7.05 -2.04 -27.61
N PHE A 484 -7.37 -2.09 -26.32
CA PHE A 484 -7.20 -0.97 -25.39
C PHE A 484 -5.71 -0.60 -25.15
N SER A 485 -4.81 -1.52 -25.48
CA SER A 485 -3.36 -1.30 -25.51
C SER A 485 -2.87 -0.43 -26.68
N MET A 486 -3.65 -0.31 -27.77
CA MET A 486 -3.28 0.54 -28.90
C MET A 486 -3.62 2.00 -28.61
N GLN A 487 -2.59 2.80 -28.35
CA GLN A 487 -2.72 4.25 -28.17
C GLN A 487 -2.79 4.98 -29.52
N ARG A 488 -3.52 6.10 -29.56
CA ARG A 488 -3.42 7.11 -30.63
C ARG A 488 -2.37 8.17 -30.20
N PRO A 489 -1.65 8.83 -31.13
CA PRO A 489 -0.78 9.96 -30.78
C PRO A 489 -1.51 11.01 -29.93
N GLY A 490 -0.87 11.51 -28.88
CA GLY A 490 -1.48 12.45 -27.94
C GLY A 490 -2.48 11.86 -26.92
N SER A 491 -2.79 10.56 -27.00
CA SER A 491 -3.65 9.86 -26.03
C SER A 491 -2.88 8.93 -25.08
N LEU A 492 -3.54 8.47 -24.02
CA LEU A 492 -3.08 7.40 -23.11
C LEU A 492 -4.30 6.68 -22.52
N ASN A 493 -4.27 5.34 -22.56
CA ASN A 493 -5.33 4.50 -22.00
C ASN A 493 -4.91 3.96 -20.62
N LEU A 494 -5.74 4.14 -19.59
CA LEU A 494 -5.45 3.76 -18.20
C LEU A 494 -6.39 2.66 -17.71
N VAL A 495 -5.83 1.67 -17.02
CA VAL A 495 -6.58 0.57 -16.38
C VAL A 495 -6.46 0.68 -14.87
N PHE A 496 -7.59 0.58 -14.17
CA PHE A 496 -7.64 0.56 -12.71
C PHE A 496 -8.24 -0.75 -12.18
N GLY A 497 -7.81 -1.14 -10.98
CA GLY A 497 -8.55 -2.05 -10.09
C GLY A 497 -9.27 -1.26 -9.00
N LEU A 498 -10.43 -1.76 -8.54
CA LEU A 498 -11.23 -1.17 -7.45
C LEU A 498 -11.18 -2.09 -6.22
N PHE A 499 -10.96 -1.49 -5.05
CA PHE A 499 -10.98 -2.16 -3.76
C PHE A 499 -11.94 -1.49 -2.78
N ILE A 500 -12.70 -2.31 -2.04
CA ILE A 500 -13.66 -1.87 -1.02
C ILE A 500 -13.57 -2.81 0.19
N ASP A 501 -13.46 -2.25 1.40
CA ASP A 501 -13.40 -3.00 2.66
C ASP A 501 -13.95 -2.15 3.83
N TRP A 502 -14.25 -2.79 4.96
CA TRP A 502 -14.81 -2.19 6.17
C TRP A 502 -13.99 -2.47 7.42
N PHE A 503 -13.64 -1.42 8.15
CA PHE A 503 -12.86 -1.50 9.38
C PHE A 503 -13.48 -0.68 10.53
N ASN A 504 -13.05 -0.98 11.75
CA ASN A 504 -13.47 -0.26 12.95
C ASN A 504 -12.45 0.85 13.28
N PRO A 505 -12.82 2.14 13.18
CA PRO A 505 -11.90 3.26 13.39
C PRO A 505 -11.45 3.42 14.86
N PHE A 506 -12.10 2.73 15.81
CA PHE A 506 -11.70 2.70 17.22
C PHE A 506 -10.93 1.43 17.60
N GLY A 507 -10.65 0.56 16.62
CA GLY A 507 -9.97 -0.71 16.80
C GLY A 507 -10.77 -1.76 17.57
N ASN A 508 -10.28 -3.01 17.56
CA ASN A 508 -10.98 -4.15 18.18
C ASN A 508 -10.83 -4.24 19.71
N LYS A 509 -10.29 -3.21 20.38
CA LYS A 509 -9.97 -3.20 21.83
C LYS A 509 -11.05 -2.55 22.69
N LYS A 510 -12.33 -2.93 22.54
CA LYS A 510 -13.41 -2.62 23.50
C LYS A 510 -14.65 -3.51 23.32
N ALA A 511 -15.14 -4.07 24.43
CA ALA A 511 -16.42 -4.78 24.46
C ALA A 511 -17.59 -3.78 24.62
N GLY A 512 -18.04 -3.19 23.51
CA GLY A 512 -19.23 -2.32 23.50
C GLY A 512 -19.37 -1.47 22.25
N LYS A 513 -20.31 -1.85 21.37
CA LYS A 513 -20.65 -1.25 20.07
C LYS A 513 -19.50 -1.25 19.04
N SER A 514 -19.60 -2.14 18.05
CA SER A 514 -18.84 -2.05 16.81
C SER A 514 -19.27 -0.82 16.00
N HIS A 515 -18.33 0.09 15.75
CA HIS A 515 -18.47 1.13 14.72
C HIS A 515 -17.79 0.61 13.45
N SER A 516 -18.46 0.64 12.30
CA SER A 516 -17.87 0.23 11.02
C SER A 516 -17.84 1.42 10.05
N VAL A 517 -16.71 1.60 9.38
CA VAL A 517 -16.43 2.62 8.35
C VAL A 517 -15.83 1.89 7.15
N GLY A 518 -16.29 2.20 5.96
CA GLY A 518 -15.72 1.61 4.74
C GLY A 518 -14.72 2.53 4.07
N ALA A 519 -13.78 1.98 3.31
CA ALA A 519 -12.92 2.76 2.42
C ALA A 519 -13.01 2.21 0.99
N MET A 520 -12.97 3.11 0.01
CA MET A 520 -12.96 2.79 -1.42
C MET A 520 -11.66 3.31 -2.03
N TYR A 521 -10.84 2.40 -2.56
CA TYR A 521 -9.57 2.72 -3.21
C TYR A 521 -9.59 2.26 -4.66
N MET A 522 -8.85 2.95 -5.52
CA MET A 522 -8.45 2.44 -6.81
C MET A 522 -6.94 2.47 -6.97
N VAL A 523 -6.43 1.49 -7.72
CA VAL A 523 -5.01 1.34 -8.07
C VAL A 523 -4.86 1.43 -9.57
N CYS A 524 -3.97 2.32 -10.05
CA CYS A 524 -3.63 2.43 -11.47
C CYS A 524 -2.67 1.28 -11.84
N LEU A 525 -3.12 0.33 -12.66
CA LEU A 525 -2.34 -0.86 -13.00
C LEU A 525 -1.20 -0.56 -13.98
N ASN A 526 -1.30 0.53 -14.74
CA ASN A 526 -0.25 1.05 -15.62
C ASN A 526 1.05 1.42 -14.88
N PHE A 527 1.01 1.68 -13.57
CA PHE A 527 2.24 1.88 -12.80
C PHE A 527 2.97 0.55 -12.59
N PRO A 528 4.31 0.51 -12.70
CA PRO A 528 5.09 -0.67 -12.38
C PRO A 528 5.01 -0.97 -10.86
N PRO A 529 5.09 -2.25 -10.44
CA PRO A 529 4.62 -2.66 -9.11
C PRO A 529 5.33 -1.98 -7.93
N GLU A 530 6.60 -1.61 -8.08
CA GLU A 530 7.46 -0.98 -7.05
C GLU A 530 7.07 0.48 -6.74
N ILE A 531 6.18 1.07 -7.56
CA ILE A 531 5.57 2.37 -7.31
C ILE A 531 4.03 2.32 -7.27
N ARG A 532 3.41 1.30 -7.86
CA ARG A 532 1.94 1.12 -7.98
C ARG A 532 1.19 1.28 -6.66
N TYR A 533 1.69 0.66 -5.60
CA TYR A 533 1.06 0.67 -4.28
C TYR A 533 1.80 1.57 -3.27
N ARG A 534 2.35 2.70 -3.74
CA ARG A 534 2.79 3.77 -2.85
C ARG A 534 1.61 4.69 -2.50
N PRO A 535 1.55 5.26 -1.28
CA PRO A 535 0.42 6.10 -0.85
C PRO A 535 0.10 7.25 -1.83
N GLU A 536 1.13 7.87 -2.38
CA GLU A 536 1.05 8.98 -3.35
C GLU A 536 0.51 8.59 -4.73
N ASN A 537 0.46 7.29 -5.06
CA ASN A 537 -0.02 6.74 -6.33
C ASN A 537 -1.34 5.96 -6.22
N ILE A 538 -1.91 5.87 -5.01
CA ILE A 538 -3.21 5.24 -4.75
C ILE A 538 -4.31 6.29 -4.67
N TYR A 539 -5.40 6.06 -5.39
CA TYR A 539 -6.57 6.93 -5.40
C TYR A 539 -7.55 6.48 -4.31
N LEU A 540 -7.57 7.14 -3.16
CA LEU A 540 -8.63 7.00 -2.17
C LEU A 540 -9.88 7.75 -2.68
N VAL A 541 -10.79 7.02 -3.32
CA VAL A 541 -12.03 7.55 -3.91
C VAL A 541 -12.86 8.26 -2.84
N ALA A 542 -13.15 7.54 -1.75
CA ALA A 542 -14.04 7.99 -0.70
C ALA A 542 -13.92 7.15 0.57
N ILE A 543 -14.43 7.69 1.68
CA ILE A 543 -14.64 6.97 2.94
C ILE A 543 -16.15 6.84 3.19
N ILE A 544 -16.65 5.60 3.25
CA ILE A 544 -18.06 5.28 3.47
C ILE A 544 -18.42 5.57 4.94
N PRO A 545 -19.27 6.57 5.23
CA PRO A 545 -19.59 6.98 6.60
C PRO A 545 -20.37 5.94 7.39
N GLY A 546 -19.90 5.65 8.61
CA GLY A 546 -20.51 4.74 9.57
C GLY A 546 -21.80 5.28 10.24
N PRO A 547 -22.16 4.83 11.45
CA PRO A 547 -21.50 3.81 12.28
C PRO A 547 -21.80 2.37 11.83
N LYS A 548 -22.70 2.19 10.85
CA LYS A 548 -23.09 0.91 10.24
C LYS A 548 -22.61 0.85 8.79
N GLU A 549 -22.41 -0.37 8.31
CA GLU A 549 -22.18 -0.67 6.90
C GLU A 549 -23.47 -0.47 6.08
N PRO A 550 -23.37 -0.09 4.79
CA PRO A 550 -24.52 -0.13 3.88
C PRO A 550 -24.98 -1.57 3.67
N SER A 551 -26.30 -1.80 3.70
CA SER A 551 -26.86 -3.14 3.51
C SER A 551 -27.05 -3.47 2.03
N LEU A 552 -26.39 -4.53 1.56
CA LEU A 552 -26.61 -5.13 0.24
C LEU A 552 -26.53 -4.10 -0.90
N HIS A 553 -27.66 -3.80 -1.57
CA HIS A 553 -27.73 -2.88 -2.72
C HIS A 553 -27.45 -1.41 -2.36
N GLN A 554 -27.52 -1.00 -1.09
CA GLN A 554 -27.28 0.40 -0.65
C GLN A 554 -25.87 0.91 -1.03
N LEU A 555 -24.92 -0.01 -1.28
CA LEU A 555 -23.59 0.33 -1.78
C LEU A 555 -23.63 0.97 -3.18
N ASN A 556 -24.64 0.68 -4.00
CA ASN A 556 -24.79 1.25 -5.34
C ASN A 556 -24.88 2.79 -5.30
N HIS A 557 -25.56 3.37 -4.29
CA HIS A 557 -25.62 4.84 -4.12
C HIS A 557 -24.27 5.50 -3.80
N LEU A 558 -23.33 4.74 -3.24
CA LEU A 558 -21.99 5.21 -2.87
C LEU A 558 -21.02 5.01 -4.05
N LEU A 559 -21.23 3.95 -4.85
CA LEU A 559 -20.54 3.73 -6.13
C LEU A 559 -20.97 4.72 -7.22
N HIS A 560 -22.22 5.19 -7.20
CA HIS A 560 -22.83 6.03 -8.24
C HIS A 560 -21.93 7.20 -8.73
N PRO A 561 -21.34 8.07 -7.88
CA PRO A 561 -20.50 9.17 -8.35
C PRO A 561 -19.21 8.73 -9.05
N LEU A 562 -18.64 7.58 -8.65
CA LEU A 562 -17.47 7.00 -9.30
C LEU A 562 -17.84 6.39 -10.66
N VAL A 563 -18.99 5.72 -10.73
CA VAL A 563 -19.47 5.11 -11.97
C VAL A 563 -19.88 6.17 -13.00
N ASP A 564 -20.45 7.31 -12.57
CA ASP A 564 -20.72 8.46 -13.44
C ASP A 564 -19.44 8.98 -14.13
N GLU A 565 -18.36 9.15 -13.35
CA GLU A 565 -17.05 9.53 -13.91
C GLU A 565 -16.50 8.45 -14.85
N LEU A 566 -16.48 7.18 -14.45
CA LEU A 566 -15.95 6.07 -15.25
C LEU A 566 -16.74 5.83 -16.56
N GLU A 567 -18.06 6.00 -16.56
CA GLU A 567 -18.92 5.88 -17.74
C GLU A 567 -18.62 7.01 -18.74
N SER A 568 -18.46 8.26 -18.25
CA SER A 568 -18.10 9.40 -19.10
C SER A 568 -16.65 9.32 -19.60
N PHE A 569 -15.70 8.82 -18.81
CA PHE A 569 -14.30 8.67 -19.22
C PHE A 569 -14.06 7.46 -20.13
N TRP A 570 -14.99 6.49 -20.15
CA TRP A 570 -15.01 5.43 -21.14
C TRP A 570 -15.53 5.94 -22.49
N SER A 571 -16.77 6.45 -22.49
CA SER A 571 -17.50 6.86 -23.70
C SER A 571 -16.89 8.07 -24.39
N ARG A 572 -16.78 9.20 -23.66
CA ARG A 572 -16.32 10.50 -24.16
C ARG A 572 -14.83 10.72 -23.97
N GLY A 573 -14.25 10.15 -22.92
CA GLY A 573 -12.85 10.39 -22.51
C GLY A 573 -12.68 11.63 -21.64
N LEU A 574 -11.45 11.84 -21.17
CA LEU A 574 -11.01 12.92 -20.28
C LEU A 574 -9.84 13.65 -20.93
N PHE A 575 -10.00 14.92 -21.29
CA PHE A 575 -8.93 15.74 -21.86
C PHE A 575 -8.34 16.66 -20.80
N LEU A 576 -7.09 16.40 -20.39
CA LEU A 576 -6.33 17.31 -19.54
C LEU A 576 -5.73 18.41 -20.42
N LYS A 577 -6.12 19.67 -20.21
CA LYS A 577 -5.66 20.80 -21.04
C LYS A 577 -4.16 21.06 -20.97
N ARG A 578 -3.49 20.65 -19.89
CA ARG A 578 -2.04 20.72 -19.69
C ARG A 578 -1.60 19.66 -18.70
N THR A 579 -0.45 19.03 -18.94
CA THR A 579 0.26 18.15 -18.00
C THR A 579 1.66 18.70 -17.71
N ALA A 580 2.50 17.94 -17.01
CA ALA A 580 3.88 18.31 -16.71
C ALA A 580 4.78 18.27 -17.96
N LEU A 581 4.63 17.24 -18.80
CA LEU A 581 5.43 17.01 -20.00
C LEU A 581 4.72 17.48 -21.28
N ARG A 582 3.38 17.57 -21.29
CA ARG A 582 2.58 17.96 -22.47
C ARG A 582 1.85 19.27 -22.20
N PHE A 583 2.47 20.38 -22.60
CA PHE A 583 1.78 21.68 -22.70
C PHE A 583 0.61 21.64 -23.70
N LEU A 584 0.69 20.76 -24.71
CA LEU A 584 -0.36 20.55 -25.73
C LEU A 584 -1.62 19.82 -25.20
N GLY A 585 -1.61 19.38 -23.94
CA GLY A 585 -2.65 18.55 -23.34
C GLY A 585 -2.46 17.04 -23.55
N LEU A 586 -3.37 16.27 -22.96
CA LEU A 586 -3.35 14.80 -22.97
C LEU A 586 -4.79 14.24 -22.96
N PHE A 587 -5.12 13.40 -23.93
CA PHE A 587 -6.39 12.65 -23.94
C PHE A 587 -6.25 11.35 -23.14
N LEU A 588 -7.05 11.19 -22.09
CA LEU A 588 -7.13 9.98 -21.28
C LEU A 588 -8.42 9.21 -21.58
N ARG A 589 -8.32 7.89 -21.72
CA ARG A 589 -9.46 6.97 -21.58
C ARG A 589 -9.20 6.03 -20.41
N ILE A 590 -10.24 5.72 -19.64
CA ILE A 590 -10.12 4.99 -18.38
C ILE A 590 -11.03 3.76 -18.39
N ALA A 591 -10.50 2.63 -17.93
CA ALA A 591 -11.24 1.39 -17.72
C ALA A 591 -11.04 0.87 -16.28
N LEU A 592 -12.14 0.52 -15.62
CA LEU A 592 -12.12 -0.27 -14.39
C LEU A 592 -12.21 -1.77 -14.74
N ILE A 593 -11.20 -2.56 -14.42
CA ILE A 593 -11.21 -4.02 -14.65
C ILE A 593 -11.36 -4.78 -13.32
N PRO A 594 -10.30 -5.24 -12.62
CA PRO A 594 -10.48 -6.16 -11.50
C PRO A 594 -11.15 -5.50 -10.29
N LEU A 595 -12.22 -6.11 -9.81
CA LEU A 595 -12.83 -5.82 -8.51
C LEU A 595 -12.13 -6.70 -7.45
N ILE A 596 -11.15 -6.11 -6.78
CA ILE A 596 -10.30 -6.75 -5.77
C ILE A 596 -10.95 -6.50 -4.42
N CYS A 597 -11.55 -7.51 -3.80
CA CYS A 597 -12.32 -7.33 -2.56
C CYS A 597 -12.26 -8.58 -1.69
N ASP A 598 -12.53 -8.42 -0.39
CA ASP A 598 -12.90 -9.57 0.45
C ASP A 598 -14.24 -10.17 -0.06
N LEU A 599 -14.49 -11.43 0.27
CA LEU A 599 -15.63 -12.16 -0.32
C LEU A 599 -17.01 -11.53 0.03
N PRO A 600 -17.27 -11.07 1.28
CA PRO A 600 -18.37 -10.17 1.61
C PRO A 600 -18.49 -8.89 0.76
N ALA A 601 -17.42 -8.10 0.64
CA ALA A 601 -17.40 -6.83 -0.09
C ALA A 601 -17.63 -7.04 -1.59
N LEU A 602 -16.98 -8.03 -2.18
CA LEU A 602 -17.15 -8.43 -3.59
C LEU A 602 -18.62 -8.73 -3.90
N ARG A 603 -19.34 -9.42 -3.00
CA ARG A 603 -20.77 -9.77 -3.18
C ARG A 603 -21.71 -8.57 -2.97
N LYS A 604 -21.36 -7.61 -2.11
CA LYS A 604 -22.08 -6.33 -2.02
C LYS A 604 -21.91 -5.54 -3.32
N ALA A 605 -20.66 -5.37 -3.77
CA ALA A 605 -20.29 -4.51 -4.91
C ALA A 605 -20.72 -5.08 -6.27
N ALA A 606 -20.58 -6.39 -6.50
CA ALA A 606 -20.98 -7.07 -7.74
C ALA A 606 -22.37 -7.74 -7.68
N GLY A 607 -23.24 -7.32 -6.75
CA GLY A 607 -24.66 -7.73 -6.71
C GLY A 607 -24.97 -9.15 -6.21
N PHE A 608 -23.99 -10.05 -6.11
CA PHE A 608 -24.17 -11.46 -5.75
C PHE A 608 -24.78 -11.75 -4.36
N ALA A 609 -25.41 -12.92 -4.23
CA ALA A 609 -25.88 -13.46 -2.96
C ALA A 609 -24.74 -13.84 -1.98
N SER A 610 -25.10 -14.02 -0.70
CA SER A 610 -24.17 -14.38 0.37
C SER A 610 -23.51 -15.75 0.16
N HIS A 611 -22.29 -15.94 0.68
CA HIS A 611 -21.61 -17.23 0.77
C HIS A 611 -22.42 -18.28 1.55
N SER A 612 -23.31 -17.84 2.44
CA SER A 612 -24.19 -18.70 3.23
C SER A 612 -25.47 -19.13 2.51
N SER A 613 -25.79 -18.51 1.36
CA SER A 613 -27.05 -18.69 0.61
C SER A 613 -27.07 -19.93 -0.28
N LYS A 614 -28.25 -20.25 -0.83
CA LYS A 614 -28.47 -21.27 -1.88
C LYS A 614 -27.53 -21.08 -3.08
N HIS A 615 -27.29 -19.83 -3.49
CA HIS A 615 -26.43 -19.44 -4.62
C HIS A 615 -25.06 -18.98 -4.10
N PHE A 616 -24.32 -19.92 -3.52
CA PHE A 616 -23.10 -19.63 -2.77
C PHE A 616 -21.92 -19.16 -3.64
N CYS A 617 -21.90 -19.44 -4.96
CA CYS A 617 -20.77 -19.12 -5.85
C CYS A 617 -21.09 -17.98 -6.85
N SER A 618 -20.14 -17.06 -7.00
CA SER A 618 -20.19 -15.95 -7.98
C SER A 618 -19.95 -16.42 -9.41
N PHE A 619 -19.09 -17.42 -9.60
CA PHE A 619 -18.59 -17.87 -10.90
C PHE A 619 -19.48 -18.97 -11.51
N CYS A 620 -19.71 -20.07 -10.80
CA CYS A 620 -20.59 -21.16 -11.24
C CYS A 620 -22.02 -21.06 -10.67
N ARG A 621 -22.90 -21.92 -11.17
CA ARG A 621 -24.32 -22.02 -10.80
C ARG A 621 -24.65 -23.16 -9.81
N LEU A 622 -23.64 -23.84 -9.25
CA LEU A 622 -23.86 -24.87 -8.23
C LEU A 622 -24.65 -24.33 -7.04
N ARG A 623 -25.54 -25.17 -6.49
CA ARG A 623 -26.29 -24.88 -5.26
C ARG A 623 -25.47 -25.29 -4.04
N LYS A 624 -25.71 -24.67 -2.89
CA LYS A 624 -24.93 -24.89 -1.65
C LYS A 624 -24.85 -26.35 -1.18
N HIS A 625 -25.84 -27.19 -1.44
CA HIS A 625 -25.77 -28.63 -1.11
C HIS A 625 -24.82 -29.42 -2.03
N GLN A 626 -24.37 -28.83 -3.13
CA GLN A 626 -23.40 -29.39 -4.08
C GLN A 626 -21.99 -28.82 -3.84
N ILE A 627 -21.75 -28.11 -2.73
CA ILE A 627 -20.47 -27.41 -2.47
C ILE A 627 -19.26 -28.35 -2.41
N SER A 628 -19.48 -29.61 -2.03
CA SER A 628 -18.46 -30.66 -1.98
C SER A 628 -18.18 -31.32 -3.33
N ASP A 629 -18.89 -30.92 -4.40
CA ASP A 629 -18.51 -31.27 -5.77
C ASP A 629 -17.23 -30.52 -6.18
N ILE A 630 -16.25 -31.29 -6.65
CA ILE A 630 -14.93 -30.83 -7.11
C ILE A 630 -14.73 -31.07 -8.62
N HIS A 631 -15.66 -31.76 -9.29
CA HIS A 631 -15.50 -32.25 -10.66
C HIS A 631 -15.93 -31.17 -11.67
N ARG A 632 -14.95 -30.46 -12.23
CA ARG A 632 -15.14 -29.45 -13.30
C ARG A 632 -15.31 -30.15 -14.67
N PRO A 633 -15.98 -29.52 -15.66
CA PRO A 633 -16.54 -28.16 -15.65
C PRO A 633 -17.94 -28.06 -15.02
N TRP A 634 -18.18 -27.01 -14.25
CA TRP A 634 -19.50 -26.68 -13.71
C TRP A 634 -20.28 -25.72 -14.61
N PRO A 635 -21.63 -25.70 -14.57
CA PRO A 635 -22.42 -24.72 -15.30
C PRO A 635 -22.10 -23.28 -14.87
N THR A 636 -21.76 -22.42 -15.82
CA THR A 636 -21.44 -21.00 -15.64
C THR A 636 -22.61 -20.10 -16.06
N ARG A 637 -22.42 -18.78 -15.98
CA ARG A 637 -23.33 -17.73 -16.46
C ARG A 637 -22.63 -16.98 -17.60
N THR A 638 -23.36 -16.47 -18.61
CA THR A 638 -22.79 -15.45 -19.51
C THR A 638 -22.95 -14.05 -18.91
N ALA A 639 -22.13 -13.09 -19.37
CA ALA A 639 -22.23 -11.69 -18.96
C ALA A 639 -23.63 -11.11 -19.23
N GLU A 640 -24.24 -11.41 -20.38
CA GLU A 640 -25.57 -10.88 -20.72
C GLU A 640 -26.70 -11.57 -19.93
N GLN A 641 -26.59 -12.87 -19.63
CA GLN A 641 -27.53 -13.54 -18.71
C GLN A 641 -27.48 -12.91 -17.31
N HIS A 642 -26.30 -12.54 -16.81
CA HIS A 642 -26.18 -11.80 -15.56
C HIS A 642 -26.81 -10.41 -15.68
N ARG A 643 -26.51 -9.66 -16.75
CA ARG A 643 -27.04 -8.31 -17.00
C ARG A 643 -28.56 -8.30 -17.11
N GLN A 644 -29.17 -9.27 -17.79
CA GLN A 644 -30.62 -9.43 -17.87
C GLN A 644 -31.25 -9.56 -16.48
N VAL A 645 -30.84 -10.58 -15.71
CA VAL A 645 -31.40 -10.82 -14.36
C VAL A 645 -31.16 -9.63 -13.42
N ALA A 646 -30.02 -8.94 -13.55
CA ALA A 646 -29.73 -7.75 -12.76
C ALA A 646 -30.62 -6.55 -13.14
N ARG A 647 -30.98 -6.38 -14.42
CA ARG A 647 -31.98 -5.39 -14.87
C ARG A 647 -33.37 -5.75 -14.37
N GLU A 648 -33.79 -7.01 -14.54
CA GLU A 648 -35.09 -7.51 -14.03
C GLU A 648 -35.24 -7.28 -12.52
N TRP A 649 -34.17 -7.49 -11.74
CA TRP A 649 -34.16 -7.14 -10.31
C TRP A 649 -34.22 -5.63 -10.06
N ARG A 650 -33.53 -4.80 -10.86
CA ARG A 650 -33.50 -3.34 -10.71
C ARG A 650 -34.88 -2.73 -10.98
N ASP A 651 -35.48 -3.14 -12.09
CA ASP A 651 -36.66 -2.54 -12.71
C ASP A 651 -37.98 -3.13 -12.18
N ALA A 652 -37.91 -4.12 -11.28
CA ALA A 652 -39.05 -4.70 -10.59
C ALA A 652 -39.75 -3.68 -9.66
N ASP A 653 -41.03 -3.41 -9.92
CA ASP A 653 -41.84 -2.36 -9.27
C ASP A 653 -42.11 -2.62 -7.77
N THR A 654 -41.96 -3.86 -7.30
CA THR A 654 -42.26 -4.25 -5.92
C THR A 654 -41.10 -4.99 -5.26
N GLU A 655 -40.91 -4.77 -3.95
CA GLU A 655 -39.90 -5.53 -3.19
C GLU A 655 -40.18 -7.04 -3.22
N ALA A 656 -41.45 -7.45 -3.39
CA ALA A 656 -41.84 -8.85 -3.55
C ALA A 656 -41.26 -9.46 -4.85
N LYS A 657 -41.38 -8.76 -5.99
CA LYS A 657 -40.73 -9.17 -7.25
C LYS A 657 -39.21 -9.22 -7.09
N ARG A 658 -38.60 -8.16 -6.52
CA ARG A 658 -37.15 -8.11 -6.24
C ARG A 658 -36.65 -9.28 -5.38
N SER A 659 -37.44 -9.69 -4.39
CA SER A 659 -37.09 -10.81 -3.51
C SER A 659 -37.14 -12.13 -4.27
N ALA A 660 -38.20 -12.38 -5.05
CA ALA A 660 -38.35 -13.60 -5.86
C ALA A 660 -37.20 -13.78 -6.87
N THR A 661 -36.89 -12.75 -7.67
CA THR A 661 -35.76 -12.77 -8.63
C THR A 661 -34.42 -13.05 -7.95
N PHE A 662 -34.21 -12.51 -6.74
CA PHE A 662 -33.00 -12.75 -5.97
C PHE A 662 -32.93 -14.19 -5.40
N ASP A 663 -34.03 -14.74 -4.91
CA ASP A 663 -34.07 -16.10 -4.34
C ASP A 663 -34.02 -17.21 -5.41
N GLU A 664 -34.42 -16.90 -6.66
CA GLU A 664 -34.27 -17.81 -7.80
C GLU A 664 -32.83 -17.86 -8.35
N HIS A 665 -32.16 -16.71 -8.51
CA HIS A 665 -30.90 -16.61 -9.26
C HIS A 665 -29.66 -16.26 -8.41
N GLY A 666 -29.86 -15.61 -7.26
CA GLY A 666 -28.80 -15.09 -6.39
C GLY A 666 -28.11 -13.82 -6.91
N ILE A 667 -28.78 -13.02 -7.74
CA ILE A 667 -28.25 -11.84 -8.43
C ILE A 667 -29.12 -10.61 -8.11
N ARG A 668 -28.51 -9.43 -8.06
CA ARG A 668 -29.15 -8.11 -7.90
C ARG A 668 -28.45 -7.09 -8.78
N TRP A 669 -28.99 -5.88 -8.89
CA TRP A 669 -28.28 -4.77 -9.51
C TRP A 669 -26.96 -4.46 -8.80
N SER A 670 -25.91 -4.26 -9.59
CA SER A 670 -24.65 -3.65 -9.22
C SER A 670 -24.46 -2.42 -10.08
N GLU A 671 -24.07 -1.30 -9.48
CA GLU A 671 -23.83 -0.06 -10.22
C GLU A 671 -22.71 -0.21 -11.27
N LEU A 672 -21.76 -1.13 -11.05
CA LEU A 672 -20.70 -1.45 -12.00
C LEU A 672 -21.24 -1.98 -13.35
N LEU A 673 -22.48 -2.49 -13.39
CA LEU A 673 -23.12 -2.97 -14.62
C LEU A 673 -23.51 -1.82 -15.58
N ARG A 674 -23.50 -0.56 -15.16
CA ARG A 674 -23.60 0.60 -16.07
C ARG A 674 -22.43 0.67 -17.03
N LEU A 675 -21.23 0.29 -16.58
CA LEU A 675 -20.04 0.23 -17.42
C LEU A 675 -20.25 -0.88 -18.47
N PRO A 676 -20.36 -0.57 -19.78
CA PRO A 676 -20.78 -1.55 -20.78
C PRO A 676 -19.73 -2.64 -21.00
N TYR A 677 -18.47 -2.33 -20.69
CA TYR A 677 -17.31 -3.21 -20.82
C TYR A 677 -17.04 -4.07 -19.59
N TRP A 678 -17.70 -3.83 -18.45
CA TRP A 678 -17.41 -4.53 -17.19
C TRP A 678 -18.10 -5.90 -17.16
N ASP A 679 -17.33 -6.98 -17.12
CA ASP A 679 -17.85 -8.34 -17.14
C ASP A 679 -18.02 -8.90 -15.71
N PRO A 680 -19.26 -9.05 -15.18
CA PRO A 680 -19.50 -9.55 -13.83
C PRO A 680 -19.11 -11.02 -13.65
N THR A 681 -18.79 -11.75 -14.72
CA THR A 681 -18.39 -13.17 -14.67
C THR A 681 -16.87 -13.37 -14.68
N ARG A 682 -16.09 -12.34 -15.05
CA ARG A 682 -14.63 -12.40 -15.19
C ARG A 682 -13.87 -11.43 -14.28
N PHE A 683 -14.42 -10.23 -14.08
CA PHE A 683 -13.69 -9.13 -13.43
C PHE A 683 -13.74 -9.11 -11.88
N PRO A 684 -14.73 -9.72 -11.19
CA PRO A 684 -14.59 -10.02 -9.76
C PRO A 684 -13.51 -11.09 -9.54
N VAL A 685 -12.46 -10.79 -8.75
CA VAL A 685 -11.34 -11.72 -8.52
C VAL A 685 -11.41 -12.42 -7.16
N VAL A 686 -10.92 -13.66 -7.08
CA VAL A 686 -10.79 -14.41 -5.82
C VAL A 686 -9.52 -13.97 -5.10
N ASP A 687 -9.59 -12.98 -4.20
CA ASP A 687 -8.39 -12.52 -3.47
C ASP A 687 -7.68 -13.68 -2.75
N ALA A 688 -6.43 -13.91 -3.14
CA ALA A 688 -5.65 -15.05 -2.68
C ALA A 688 -5.31 -14.98 -1.19
N MET A 689 -5.18 -13.78 -0.61
CA MET A 689 -4.91 -13.62 0.82
C MET A 689 -6.10 -14.09 1.68
N HIS A 690 -7.31 -13.63 1.36
CA HIS A 690 -8.53 -14.07 2.04
C HIS A 690 -8.87 -15.54 1.73
N CYS A 691 -8.75 -15.98 0.47
CA CYS A 691 -9.14 -17.33 0.07
C CYS A 691 -8.14 -18.40 0.57
N LEU A 692 -6.84 -18.20 0.37
CA LEU A 692 -5.83 -19.21 0.69
C LEU A 692 -5.34 -19.11 2.14
N PHE A 693 -4.98 -17.93 2.65
CA PHE A 693 -4.36 -17.83 3.97
C PHE A 693 -5.39 -17.80 5.11
N LEU A 694 -6.37 -16.89 5.03
CA LEU A 694 -7.42 -16.76 6.05
C LEU A 694 -8.57 -17.77 5.89
N GLY A 695 -8.73 -18.27 4.66
CA GLY A 695 -9.55 -19.42 4.30
C GLY A 695 -8.79 -20.72 4.47
N ASN A 696 -8.32 -21.31 3.37
CA ASN A 696 -7.90 -22.72 3.30
C ASN A 696 -6.84 -23.12 4.34
N LEU A 697 -5.70 -22.42 4.43
CA LEU A 697 -4.63 -22.72 5.41
C LEU A 697 -5.15 -22.68 6.85
N ARG A 698 -5.80 -21.57 7.22
CA ARG A 698 -6.36 -21.37 8.56
C ARG A 698 -7.43 -22.42 8.89
N HIS A 699 -8.32 -22.72 7.94
CA HIS A 699 -9.40 -23.70 8.09
C HIS A 699 -8.84 -25.11 8.25
N HIS A 700 -7.86 -25.49 7.44
CA HIS A 700 -7.16 -26.76 7.55
C HIS A 700 -6.52 -26.93 8.95
N CYS A 701 -5.70 -25.97 9.38
CA CYS A 701 -5.04 -26.05 10.68
C CYS A 701 -6.02 -26.05 11.88
N ARG A 702 -7.10 -25.26 11.83
CA ARG A 702 -8.01 -25.10 12.98
C ARG A 702 -9.18 -26.08 12.98
N ASP A 703 -9.88 -26.15 11.85
CA ASP A 703 -11.22 -26.69 11.72
C ASP A 703 -11.21 -28.10 11.09
N VAL A 704 -10.07 -28.54 10.52
CA VAL A 704 -9.81 -29.94 10.12
C VAL A 704 -8.86 -30.62 11.11
N TRP A 705 -7.69 -30.03 11.39
CA TRP A 705 -6.67 -30.63 12.26
C TRP A 705 -6.86 -30.43 13.77
N GLY A 706 -7.76 -29.52 14.18
CA GLY A 706 -8.12 -29.33 15.58
C GLY A 706 -7.13 -28.51 16.42
N ILE A 707 -6.30 -27.65 15.81
CA ILE A 707 -5.46 -26.69 16.55
C ILE A 707 -6.34 -25.55 17.10
N ASP A 708 -7.19 -25.86 18.08
CA ASP A 708 -8.10 -24.86 18.65
C ASP A 708 -7.39 -23.94 19.66
N VAL A 709 -7.45 -22.65 19.35
CA VAL A 709 -6.79 -21.55 20.07
C VAL A 709 -7.63 -21.16 21.30
N LYS A 710 -7.90 -22.17 22.14
CA LYS A 710 -8.71 -22.10 23.37
C LYS A 710 -8.11 -22.93 24.49
N ASP A 711 -6.87 -22.58 24.86
CA ASP A 711 -6.36 -22.79 26.21
C ASP A 711 -7.22 -21.99 27.22
N ASN A 712 -8.37 -22.56 27.57
CA ASN A 712 -9.06 -22.24 28.82
C ASN A 712 -8.23 -22.83 29.97
N GLY A 713 -7.14 -22.15 30.34
CA GLY A 713 -6.26 -22.55 31.44
C GLY A 713 -7.06 -22.80 32.72
N GLY A 714 -7.23 -24.07 33.08
CA GLY A 714 -8.15 -24.49 34.14
C GLY A 714 -8.97 -25.76 33.84
N SER A 715 -9.02 -26.24 32.59
CA SER A 715 -9.52 -27.60 32.32
C SER A 715 -8.55 -28.63 32.92
N LYS A 716 -9.03 -29.40 33.91
CA LYS A 716 -8.28 -30.56 34.45
C LYS A 716 -7.91 -31.48 33.28
N LYS A 717 -6.67 -32.02 33.27
CA LYS A 717 -6.29 -33.09 32.34
C LYS A 717 -7.30 -34.24 32.47
N MET A 718 -8.11 -34.46 31.44
CA MET A 718 -8.97 -35.63 31.36
C MET A 718 -8.10 -36.79 30.87
N ALA A 719 -8.04 -37.88 31.65
CA ALA A 719 -7.37 -39.10 31.22
C ALA A 719 -8.01 -39.63 29.92
N PRO A 720 -7.26 -40.32 29.05
CA PRO A 720 -7.88 -41.25 28.11
C PRO A 720 -8.62 -42.36 28.87
N HIS A 721 -9.50 -43.08 28.18
CA HIS A 721 -10.14 -44.30 28.68
C HIS A 721 -9.59 -45.49 27.91
N THR A 722 -9.18 -46.54 28.63
CA THR A 722 -8.76 -47.83 28.04
C THR A 722 -9.94 -48.52 27.34
N PRO A 723 -9.73 -49.54 26.49
CA PRO A 723 -10.82 -50.29 25.86
C PRO A 723 -11.87 -50.83 26.86
N GLU A 724 -11.44 -51.27 28.05
CA GLU A 724 -12.31 -51.75 29.12
C GLU A 724 -13.16 -50.61 29.71
N GLU A 725 -12.53 -49.44 29.95
CA GLU A 725 -13.26 -48.25 30.39
C GLU A 725 -14.21 -47.72 29.31
N GLN A 726 -13.83 -47.76 28.03
CA GLN A 726 -14.68 -47.38 26.91
C GLN A 726 -15.96 -48.23 26.89
N SER A 727 -15.83 -49.55 27.04
CA SER A 727 -16.97 -50.47 27.21
C SER A 727 -17.83 -50.09 28.43
N LEU A 728 -17.21 -49.80 29.58
CA LEU A 728 -17.94 -49.36 30.77
C LEU A 728 -18.71 -48.04 30.56
N TRP A 729 -18.17 -47.11 29.77
CA TRP A 729 -18.84 -45.84 29.44
C TRP A 729 -19.96 -45.98 28.42
N LEU A 730 -19.86 -46.91 27.45
CA LEU A 730 -20.99 -47.28 26.59
C LEU A 730 -22.13 -47.89 27.41
N ASN A 731 -21.82 -48.84 28.30
CA ASN A 731 -22.80 -49.42 29.23
C ASN A 731 -23.46 -48.36 30.14
N ARG A 732 -22.74 -47.29 30.50
CA ARG A 732 -23.32 -46.13 31.21
C ARG A 732 -24.28 -45.29 30.35
N VAL A 733 -24.12 -45.25 29.02
CA VAL A 733 -25.12 -44.64 28.13
C VAL A 733 -26.41 -45.44 28.16
N VAL A 734 -26.34 -46.77 27.98
CA VAL A 734 -27.51 -47.68 28.09
C VAL A 734 -28.22 -47.51 29.43
N ALA A 735 -27.46 -47.54 30.54
CA ALA A 735 -28.01 -47.37 31.89
C ALA A 735 -28.59 -45.97 32.17
N GLY A 736 -28.12 -44.94 31.45
CA GLY A 736 -28.68 -43.58 31.50
C GLY A 736 -30.00 -43.47 30.73
N LEU A 737 -30.08 -44.11 29.56
CA LEU A 737 -31.28 -44.19 28.72
C LEU A 737 -32.38 -45.02 29.38
N ARG A 738 -32.08 -46.24 29.88
CA ARG A 738 -33.03 -47.09 30.64
C ARG A 738 -33.61 -46.39 31.90
N LYS A 739 -33.00 -45.31 32.37
CA LYS A 739 -33.47 -44.48 33.52
C LYS A 739 -34.09 -43.14 33.12
N GLY A 740 -34.27 -42.86 31.82
CA GLY A 740 -34.75 -41.58 31.30
C GLY A 740 -33.88 -40.37 31.70
N SER A 741 -32.65 -40.59 32.16
CA SER A 741 -31.97 -39.66 33.05
C SER A 741 -31.10 -38.66 32.29
N ARG A 742 -31.71 -37.53 31.92
CA ARG A 742 -31.00 -36.38 31.31
C ARG A 742 -29.78 -35.94 32.14
N SER A 743 -29.83 -36.03 33.47
CA SER A 743 -28.69 -35.70 34.34
C SER A 743 -27.57 -36.74 34.26
N ALA A 744 -27.87 -38.04 34.32
CA ALA A 744 -26.86 -39.09 34.16
C ALA A 744 -26.17 -39.01 32.80
N LEU A 745 -26.94 -38.89 31.72
CA LEU A 745 -26.43 -38.73 30.35
C LEU A 745 -25.63 -37.43 30.19
N SER A 746 -26.00 -36.35 30.90
CA SER A 746 -25.22 -35.10 30.88
C SER A 746 -23.81 -35.23 31.49
N SER A 747 -23.50 -36.30 32.23
CA SER A 747 -22.17 -36.54 32.80
C SER A 747 -21.18 -37.25 31.87
N ILE A 748 -21.67 -38.11 30.96
CA ILE A 748 -20.87 -38.95 30.04
C ILE A 748 -20.17 -38.08 28.97
N ARG A 749 -18.99 -38.44 28.43
CA ARG A 749 -18.31 -37.64 27.38
C ARG A 749 -19.18 -37.55 26.10
N LYS A 750 -19.06 -36.48 25.31
CA LYS A 750 -19.92 -36.26 24.13
C LYS A 750 -19.77 -37.42 23.13
N GLY A 751 -18.53 -37.86 22.87
CA GLY A 751 -18.21 -38.94 21.96
C GLY A 751 -19.12 -40.17 22.06
N TYR A 752 -19.15 -40.84 23.22
CA TYR A 752 -20.01 -42.02 23.46
C TYR A 752 -21.49 -41.79 23.14
N ILE A 753 -22.03 -40.62 23.47
CA ILE A 753 -23.45 -40.30 23.24
C ILE A 753 -23.72 -40.09 21.73
N ALA A 754 -22.81 -39.40 21.04
CA ALA A 754 -22.91 -39.21 19.60
C ALA A 754 -22.70 -40.53 18.82
N ALA A 755 -21.76 -41.38 19.27
CA ALA A 755 -21.48 -42.68 18.66
C ALA A 755 -22.65 -43.67 18.82
N VAL A 756 -23.27 -43.74 19.99
CA VAL A 756 -24.50 -44.55 20.19
C VAL A 756 -25.67 -44.00 19.35
N ALA A 757 -25.80 -42.68 19.22
CA ALA A 757 -26.81 -42.09 18.35
C ALA A 757 -26.57 -42.42 16.86
N GLN A 758 -25.32 -42.33 16.39
CA GLN A 758 -24.90 -42.61 15.01
C GLN A 758 -25.14 -44.08 14.61
N VAL A 759 -24.86 -45.05 15.48
CA VAL A 759 -25.06 -46.49 15.19
C VAL A 759 -26.55 -46.91 15.18
N ASN A 760 -27.46 -46.06 15.64
CA ASN A 760 -28.92 -46.31 15.64
C ASN A 760 -29.70 -45.29 14.78
N ASP A 761 -29.02 -44.63 13.82
CA ASP A 761 -29.58 -43.60 12.92
C ASP A 761 -30.27 -42.39 13.61
N VAL A 762 -29.93 -42.12 14.87
CA VAL A 762 -30.55 -41.04 15.67
C VAL A 762 -29.83 -39.70 15.46
N SER A 763 -30.44 -38.81 14.67
CA SER A 763 -29.91 -37.47 14.41
C SER A 763 -30.77 -36.35 15.03
N PRO A 764 -30.20 -35.39 15.79
CA PRO A 764 -30.93 -34.25 16.33
C PRO A 764 -31.28 -33.22 15.24
N SER A 765 -32.54 -32.77 15.22
CA SER A 765 -33.11 -31.97 14.12
C SER A 765 -32.73 -30.48 14.10
N THR A 766 -32.10 -29.95 15.15
CA THR A 766 -31.86 -28.50 15.33
C THR A 766 -30.39 -28.13 15.47
N SER A 767 -29.62 -28.85 16.29
CA SER A 767 -28.19 -28.62 16.44
C SER A 767 -27.44 -29.86 16.94
N LEU A 768 -26.14 -29.93 16.68
CA LEU A 768 -25.28 -31.06 17.05
C LEU A 768 -24.68 -30.94 18.48
N THR A 769 -25.42 -30.32 19.43
CA THR A 769 -24.93 -30.19 20.81
C THR A 769 -25.23 -31.45 21.63
N LYS A 770 -24.46 -31.64 22.71
CA LYS A 770 -24.63 -32.79 23.62
C LYS A 770 -26.06 -32.89 24.18
N LYS A 771 -26.74 -31.76 24.43
CA LYS A 771 -28.12 -31.76 24.94
C LYS A 771 -29.12 -32.27 23.91
N ASP A 772 -28.87 -31.96 22.64
CA ASP A 772 -29.77 -32.28 21.53
C ASP A 772 -29.67 -33.78 21.21
N TYR A 773 -28.45 -34.33 21.16
CA TYR A 773 -28.23 -35.79 21.08
C TYR A 773 -28.87 -36.55 22.25
N ILE A 774 -28.74 -36.05 23.49
CA ILE A 774 -29.40 -36.65 24.67
C ILE A 774 -30.93 -36.60 24.52
N THR A 775 -31.47 -35.53 23.93
CA THR A 775 -32.92 -35.37 23.73
C THR A 775 -33.41 -36.32 22.63
N ALA A 776 -32.77 -36.31 21.45
CA ALA A 776 -33.11 -37.18 20.34
C ALA A 776 -33.00 -38.69 20.69
N LEU A 777 -31.99 -39.10 21.46
CA LEU A 777 -31.89 -40.48 21.97
C LEU A 777 -33.02 -40.82 22.95
N LEU A 778 -33.33 -39.94 23.90
CA LEU A 778 -34.43 -40.20 24.84
C LEU A 778 -35.78 -40.27 24.13
N ASP A 779 -36.01 -39.39 23.16
CA ASP A 779 -37.23 -39.37 22.35
C ASP A 779 -37.31 -40.65 21.47
N TRP A 780 -36.20 -41.10 20.87
CA TRP A 780 -36.10 -42.38 20.14
C TRP A 780 -36.44 -43.60 21.04
N THR A 781 -35.99 -43.61 22.30
CA THR A 781 -36.31 -44.67 23.28
C THR A 781 -37.77 -44.68 23.76
N THR A 782 -38.61 -43.73 23.31
CA THR A 782 -40.07 -43.82 23.50
C THR A 782 -40.75 -44.68 22.44
N THR A 783 -40.09 -44.88 21.29
CA THR A 783 -40.65 -45.58 20.11
C THR A 783 -39.92 -46.89 19.82
N ASN A 784 -38.68 -47.06 20.30
CA ASN A 784 -37.83 -48.22 20.06
C ASN A 784 -37.35 -48.84 21.38
N SER A 785 -37.15 -50.16 21.37
CA SER A 785 -36.60 -50.92 22.49
C SER A 785 -35.14 -50.56 22.75
N ILE A 786 -34.78 -50.39 24.03
CA ILE A 786 -33.38 -50.13 24.43
C ILE A 786 -32.55 -51.43 24.39
N ASP A 787 -33.20 -52.58 24.45
CA ASP A 787 -32.52 -53.88 24.53
C ASP A 787 -32.09 -54.39 23.14
N ASP A 788 -32.67 -53.81 22.08
CA ASP A 788 -32.28 -53.99 20.67
C ASP A 788 -31.32 -52.89 20.15
N MET A 789 -30.92 -51.95 21.02
CA MET A 789 -30.09 -50.81 20.65
C MET A 789 -28.63 -51.24 20.39
N ALA A 790 -28.17 -51.06 19.16
CA ALA A 790 -26.81 -51.42 18.76
C ALA A 790 -25.76 -50.50 19.42
N LEU A 791 -24.67 -51.07 19.92
CA LEU A 791 -23.55 -50.31 20.50
C LEU A 791 -22.40 -50.21 19.50
N PRO A 792 -21.72 -49.04 19.41
CA PRO A 792 -20.51 -48.91 18.61
C PRO A 792 -19.38 -49.82 19.12
N PRO A 793 -18.52 -50.34 18.23
CA PRO A 793 -17.37 -51.13 18.63
C PRO A 793 -16.39 -50.29 19.46
N VAL A 794 -15.73 -50.94 20.42
CA VAL A 794 -14.70 -50.32 21.26
C VAL A 794 -13.43 -50.08 20.42
N LEU A 795 -12.75 -48.94 20.64
CA LEU A 795 -11.50 -48.62 19.95
C LEU A 795 -10.34 -49.40 20.58
N SER A 796 -9.38 -49.83 19.76
CA SER A 796 -8.17 -50.54 20.21
C SER A 796 -7.13 -49.65 20.88
N GLU A 797 -7.32 -48.34 20.91
CA GLU A 797 -6.42 -47.34 21.51
C GLU A 797 -7.08 -46.54 22.64
N ASP A 798 -6.25 -46.09 23.59
CA ASP A 798 -6.62 -45.28 24.76
C ASP A 798 -7.13 -43.89 24.34
N THR A 799 -8.46 -43.70 24.26
CA THR A 799 -9.06 -42.48 23.69
C THR A 799 -9.53 -41.47 24.72
N ILE A 800 -9.35 -40.17 24.42
CA ILE A 800 -9.99 -39.08 25.18
C ILE A 800 -11.42 -38.81 24.66
N ASP A 801 -11.70 -38.99 23.36
CA ASP A 801 -12.99 -38.73 22.73
C ASP A 801 -13.39 -39.89 21.80
N PHE A 802 -14.37 -40.65 22.26
CA PHE A 802 -14.81 -41.90 21.64
C PHE A 802 -15.70 -41.66 20.42
N HIS A 803 -15.57 -42.48 19.39
CA HIS A 803 -16.32 -42.39 18.13
C HIS A 803 -16.62 -43.80 17.58
N VAL A 804 -17.50 -43.90 16.58
CA VAL A 804 -17.71 -45.14 15.82
C VAL A 804 -16.51 -45.32 14.90
N ALA A 805 -15.89 -46.50 14.86
CA ALA A 805 -14.79 -46.78 13.94
C ALA A 805 -15.30 -47.11 12.52
N GLU A 806 -15.15 -46.19 11.57
CA GLU A 806 -15.62 -46.34 10.18
C GLU A 806 -14.59 -47.00 9.24
N GLY A 807 -13.53 -47.61 9.77
CA GLY A 807 -12.60 -48.46 9.00
C GLY A 807 -11.15 -48.44 9.51
N PRO A 808 -10.21 -49.08 8.79
CA PRO A 808 -8.79 -49.14 9.16
C PRO A 808 -8.06 -47.78 9.06
N HIS A 809 -8.73 -46.74 8.58
CA HIS A 809 -8.20 -45.39 8.36
C HIS A 809 -9.10 -44.30 8.96
N ASP A 810 -9.90 -44.63 9.99
CA ASP A 810 -10.71 -43.61 10.67
C ASP A 810 -9.83 -42.53 11.32
N ILE A 811 -10.08 -41.27 10.94
CA ILE A 811 -9.39 -40.11 11.48
C ILE A 811 -10.42 -39.22 12.18
N SER A 812 -10.63 -39.51 13.46
CA SER A 812 -11.57 -38.80 14.33
C SER A 812 -11.51 -37.27 14.16
N LYS A 813 -12.67 -36.65 13.95
CA LYS A 813 -12.82 -35.29 13.42
C LYS A 813 -12.28 -34.12 14.27
N PHE A 814 -11.60 -34.36 15.40
CA PHE A 814 -11.34 -33.31 16.40
C PHE A 814 -9.94 -33.21 17.03
N ARG A 815 -8.97 -34.08 16.71
CA ARG A 815 -7.55 -33.90 17.08
C ARG A 815 -6.61 -34.76 16.23
N ILE A 816 -5.97 -34.14 15.23
CA ILE A 816 -4.91 -34.78 14.43
C ILE A 816 -3.54 -34.40 14.97
N ILE A 817 -3.35 -33.14 15.39
CA ILE A 817 -2.11 -32.69 16.02
C ILE A 817 -2.25 -32.83 17.54
N THR A 818 -1.45 -33.72 18.13
CA THR A 818 -1.41 -33.95 19.58
C THR A 818 -0.71 -32.80 20.32
N GLN A 819 -0.83 -32.76 21.66
CA GLN A 819 -0.15 -31.72 22.45
C GLN A 819 1.37 -31.80 22.32
N ASP A 820 1.93 -32.99 22.12
CA ASP A 820 3.37 -33.21 22.00
C ASP A 820 3.86 -32.75 20.63
N VAL A 821 3.11 -33.00 19.55
CA VAL A 821 3.41 -32.40 18.23
C VAL A 821 3.28 -30.87 18.28
N ILE A 822 2.29 -30.30 19.00
CA ILE A 822 2.24 -28.84 19.26
C ILE A 822 3.49 -28.35 19.99
N ASN A 823 4.01 -29.10 20.96
CA ASN A 823 5.21 -28.72 21.70
C ASN A 823 6.46 -28.75 20.81
N VAL A 824 6.59 -29.74 19.93
CA VAL A 824 7.66 -29.81 18.91
C VAL A 824 7.53 -28.65 17.92
N ILE A 825 6.34 -28.36 17.40
CA ILE A 825 6.09 -27.20 16.51
C ILE A 825 6.49 -25.89 17.19
N ARG A 826 6.20 -25.69 18.49
CA ARG A 826 6.61 -24.51 19.25
C ARG A 826 8.13 -24.40 19.40
N ALA A 827 8.82 -25.51 19.64
CA ALA A 827 10.28 -25.54 19.73
C ALA A 827 10.93 -25.24 18.37
N ASP A 828 10.46 -25.89 17.29
CA ASP A 828 10.93 -25.67 15.93
C ASP A 828 10.68 -24.22 15.48
N ILE A 829 9.52 -23.62 15.79
CA ILE A 829 9.24 -22.20 15.58
C ILE A 829 10.25 -21.29 16.28
N CYS A 830 10.71 -21.64 17.49
CA CYS A 830 11.71 -20.84 18.21
C CYS A 830 13.12 -20.96 17.64
N ASN A 831 13.42 -22.09 16.99
CA ASN A 831 14.75 -22.43 16.47
C ASN A 831 14.90 -22.18 14.95
N THR A 832 13.79 -22.01 14.23
CA THR A 832 13.81 -21.67 12.79
C THR A 832 14.28 -20.22 12.60
N ILE A 833 15.36 -20.05 11.84
CA ILE A 833 15.88 -18.74 11.44
C ILE A 833 15.12 -18.28 10.18
N LEU A 834 14.41 -17.16 10.32
CA LEU A 834 13.67 -16.49 9.24
C LEU A 834 14.31 -15.13 8.95
N PRO A 835 14.45 -14.71 7.67
CA PRO A 835 15.03 -13.41 7.32
C PRO A 835 14.15 -12.25 7.79
N SER A 836 14.74 -11.07 7.98
CA SER A 836 14.12 -9.87 8.58
C SER A 836 12.80 -9.44 7.95
N TRP A 837 12.62 -9.71 6.66
CA TRP A 837 11.45 -9.33 5.90
C TRP A 837 10.26 -10.27 6.13
N LEU A 838 10.45 -11.50 6.62
CA LEU A 838 9.36 -12.48 6.81
C LEU A 838 8.77 -12.39 8.22
N GLU A 839 7.46 -12.10 8.32
CA GLU A 839 6.73 -11.98 9.59
C GLU A 839 6.79 -13.31 10.36
N PRO A 840 7.43 -13.35 11.55
CA PRO A 840 7.54 -14.57 12.33
C PRO A 840 6.20 -14.94 12.99
N PRO A 841 5.89 -16.23 13.11
CA PRO A 841 4.74 -16.68 13.88
C PRO A 841 4.99 -16.57 15.38
N PRO A 842 3.95 -16.56 16.22
CA PRO A 842 4.13 -16.54 17.67
C PRO A 842 4.76 -17.83 18.18
N LYS A 843 5.76 -17.68 19.05
CA LYS A 843 6.42 -18.77 19.78
C LYS A 843 5.44 -19.64 20.57
N ASN A 844 4.34 -19.06 21.06
CA ASN A 844 3.24 -19.78 21.73
C ASN A 844 2.12 -20.20 20.75
N PHE A 845 2.47 -20.70 19.55
CA PHE A 845 1.51 -21.18 18.55
C PHE A 845 0.45 -22.14 19.16
N GLY A 846 -0.80 -22.01 18.72
CA GLY A 846 -1.95 -22.74 19.27
C GLY A 846 -2.48 -22.24 20.63
N ASN A 847 -1.73 -21.44 21.41
CA ASN A 847 -2.20 -20.96 22.72
C ASN A 847 -3.14 -19.75 22.59
N ALA A 848 -4.20 -19.71 23.40
CA ALA A 848 -5.24 -18.68 23.37
C ALA A 848 -4.72 -17.25 23.62
N ALA A 849 -3.66 -17.07 24.40
CA ALA A 849 -3.20 -15.76 24.88
C ALA A 849 -2.65 -14.85 23.76
N HIS A 850 -2.25 -15.40 22.61
CA HIS A 850 -1.81 -14.58 21.46
C HIS A 850 -2.99 -13.97 20.66
N GLY A 851 -4.20 -14.52 20.78
CA GLY A 851 -5.35 -14.09 19.98
C GLY A 851 -5.34 -14.62 18.54
N LYS A 852 -5.79 -13.81 17.58
CA LYS A 852 -5.93 -14.21 16.16
C LYS A 852 -4.64 -13.93 15.37
N LEU A 853 -4.11 -14.96 14.72
CA LEU A 853 -3.03 -14.82 13.74
C LEU A 853 -3.46 -13.98 12.52
N LYS A 854 -2.53 -13.15 12.02
CA LYS A 854 -2.63 -12.40 10.75
C LYS A 854 -2.50 -13.33 9.54
N ALA A 855 -2.88 -12.85 8.35
CA ALA A 855 -2.73 -13.58 7.09
C ALA A 855 -1.27 -14.00 6.79
N ASP A 856 -0.29 -13.09 7.00
CA ASP A 856 1.13 -13.42 6.83
C ASP A 856 1.61 -14.47 7.82
N GLN A 857 1.14 -14.44 9.07
CA GLN A 857 1.51 -15.44 10.06
C GLN A 857 0.96 -16.82 9.67
N TRP A 858 -0.26 -16.92 9.13
CA TRP A 858 -0.75 -18.18 8.55
C TRP A 858 0.10 -18.67 7.38
N ARG A 859 0.53 -17.76 6.48
CA ARG A 859 1.49 -18.07 5.41
C ARG A 859 2.79 -18.63 5.98
N THR A 860 3.48 -17.92 6.87
CA THR A 860 4.76 -18.35 7.46
C THR A 860 4.62 -19.68 8.23
N VAL A 861 3.60 -19.81 9.10
CA VAL A 861 3.33 -21.07 9.83
C VAL A 861 3.23 -22.23 8.86
N CYS A 862 2.38 -22.13 7.83
CA CYS A 862 2.07 -23.29 7.01
C CYS A 862 3.16 -23.59 5.98
N THR A 863 3.63 -22.58 5.23
CA THR A 863 4.57 -22.80 4.11
C THR A 863 6.03 -22.90 4.53
N VAL A 864 6.34 -22.67 5.81
CA VAL A 864 7.68 -22.79 6.39
C VAL A 864 7.67 -23.70 7.63
N ASN A 865 7.12 -23.27 8.77
CA ASN A 865 7.38 -23.97 10.03
C ASN A 865 6.70 -25.36 10.10
N LEU A 866 5.42 -25.48 9.72
CA LEU A 866 4.74 -26.77 9.63
C LEU A 866 5.31 -27.62 8.48
N THR A 867 5.71 -27.03 7.35
CA THR A 867 6.43 -27.75 6.29
C THR A 867 7.70 -28.41 6.84
N ILE A 868 8.50 -27.69 7.63
CA ILE A 868 9.73 -28.20 8.24
C ILE A 868 9.39 -29.29 9.27
N THR A 869 8.60 -28.97 10.30
CA THR A 869 8.32 -29.90 11.40
C THR A 869 7.58 -31.16 10.96
N LEU A 870 6.53 -31.04 10.13
CA LEU A 870 5.69 -32.19 9.78
C LEU A 870 6.37 -33.10 8.75
N THR A 871 7.14 -32.57 7.80
CA THR A 871 7.94 -33.43 6.90
C THR A 871 9.04 -34.17 7.67
N ARG A 872 9.64 -33.54 8.69
CA ARG A 872 10.62 -34.17 9.60
C ARG A 872 10.02 -35.30 10.46
N LEU A 873 8.76 -35.18 10.88
CA LEU A 873 8.09 -36.16 11.74
C LEU A 873 7.38 -37.27 10.94
N TRP A 874 6.75 -36.93 9.82
CA TRP A 874 5.81 -37.80 9.10
C TRP A 874 6.30 -38.26 7.71
N GLY A 875 7.38 -37.66 7.20
CA GLY A 875 7.98 -38.02 5.90
C GLY A 875 9.06 -39.11 5.97
N VAL A 876 9.39 -39.62 7.15
CA VAL A 876 10.47 -40.60 7.37
C VAL A 876 10.03 -42.05 7.11
N ALA A 877 10.99 -42.94 6.87
CA ALA A 877 10.74 -44.35 6.57
C ALA A 877 10.06 -45.13 7.71
N SER A 878 10.14 -44.61 8.94
CA SER A 878 9.52 -45.14 10.16
C SER A 878 8.14 -44.57 10.50
N ALA A 879 7.68 -43.51 9.84
CA ALA A 879 6.39 -42.85 10.13
C ALA A 879 5.18 -43.73 9.79
N ALA A 880 4.08 -43.57 10.53
CA ALA A 880 2.88 -44.37 10.30
C ALA A 880 2.21 -44.02 8.96
N GLN A 881 1.57 -45.00 8.30
CA GLN A 881 0.90 -44.76 7.01
C GLN A 881 -0.19 -43.68 7.09
N ARG A 882 -0.88 -43.60 8.25
CA ARG A 882 -1.83 -42.53 8.59
C ARG A 882 -1.17 -41.14 8.52
N GLU A 883 0.02 -41.00 9.09
CA GLU A 883 0.76 -39.73 9.15
C GLU A 883 1.27 -39.29 7.78
N ARG A 884 1.69 -40.24 6.93
CA ARG A 884 2.08 -39.97 5.54
C ARG A 884 0.94 -39.39 4.70
N LEU A 885 -0.26 -39.99 4.79
CA LEU A 885 -1.45 -39.51 4.07
C LEU A 885 -1.87 -38.11 4.54
N LEU A 886 -1.76 -37.84 5.85
CA LEU A 886 -1.98 -36.51 6.43
C LEU A 886 -0.97 -35.47 5.91
N LEU A 887 0.30 -35.86 5.83
CA LEU A 887 1.38 -35.02 5.31
C LEU A 887 1.21 -34.73 3.81
N GLU A 888 0.93 -35.73 2.99
CA GLU A 888 0.76 -35.61 1.54
C GLU A 888 -0.39 -34.64 1.19
N ASN A 889 -1.54 -34.79 1.86
CA ASN A 889 -2.68 -33.88 1.77
C ASN A 889 -2.28 -32.42 2.06
N PHE A 890 -1.56 -32.19 3.16
CA PHE A 890 -1.07 -30.86 3.54
C PHE A 890 -0.01 -30.31 2.57
N ILE A 891 0.86 -31.16 2.03
CA ILE A 891 1.87 -30.77 1.03
C ILE A 891 1.20 -30.38 -0.30
N HIS A 892 0.11 -31.02 -0.70
CA HIS A 892 -0.70 -30.55 -1.83
C HIS A 892 -1.24 -29.13 -1.60
N LEU A 893 -1.80 -28.86 -0.41
CA LEU A 893 -2.26 -27.52 -0.03
C LEU A 893 -1.10 -26.50 -0.03
N VAL A 894 0.01 -26.79 0.65
CA VAL A 894 1.17 -25.88 0.74
C VAL A 894 1.78 -25.61 -0.63
N THR A 895 1.92 -26.63 -1.48
CA THR A 895 2.49 -26.47 -2.83
C THR A 895 1.58 -25.64 -3.73
N ALA A 896 0.26 -25.88 -3.72
CA ALA A 896 -0.68 -25.02 -4.44
C ALA A 896 -0.59 -23.57 -3.96
N VAL A 897 -0.56 -23.35 -2.64
CA VAL A 897 -0.45 -22.01 -2.06
C VAL A 897 0.89 -21.34 -2.44
N ASP A 898 2.01 -22.07 -2.47
CA ASP A 898 3.30 -21.57 -2.95
C ASP A 898 3.22 -21.13 -4.42
N LEU A 899 2.77 -22.02 -5.32
CA LEU A 899 2.65 -21.79 -6.76
C LEU A 899 1.78 -20.57 -7.11
N ALA A 900 0.59 -20.45 -6.50
CA ALA A 900 -0.31 -19.32 -6.70
C ALA A 900 0.27 -17.99 -6.17
N THR A 901 1.19 -18.03 -5.19
CA THR A 901 1.75 -16.86 -4.53
C THR A 901 3.22 -16.61 -4.89
N ARG A 902 3.60 -16.94 -6.13
CA ARG A 902 4.87 -16.53 -6.76
C ARG A 902 4.76 -15.15 -7.42
N ARG A 903 5.92 -14.56 -7.71
CA ARG A 903 6.08 -13.23 -8.35
C ARG A 903 6.09 -13.29 -9.89
N SER A 904 5.97 -14.49 -10.46
CA SER A 904 5.66 -14.72 -11.86
C SER A 904 4.58 -15.79 -11.98
N MET A 905 3.85 -15.81 -13.09
CA MET A 905 2.79 -16.77 -13.38
C MET A 905 2.85 -17.18 -14.85
N SER A 906 2.52 -18.42 -15.14
CA SER A 906 2.43 -18.95 -16.51
C SER A 906 1.29 -19.96 -16.57
N GLU A 907 0.91 -20.39 -17.77
CA GLU A 907 -0.20 -21.33 -17.96
C GLU A 907 0.09 -22.70 -17.30
N GLU A 908 1.33 -23.17 -17.40
CA GLU A 908 1.79 -24.42 -16.78
C GLU A 908 1.80 -24.33 -15.25
N ARG A 909 2.15 -23.15 -14.70
CA ARG A 909 2.11 -22.90 -13.25
C ARG A 909 0.69 -22.78 -12.71
N ALA A 910 -0.20 -22.13 -13.45
CA ALA A 910 -1.61 -22.04 -13.10
C ALA A 910 -2.29 -23.41 -13.15
N LYS A 911 -1.92 -24.27 -14.12
CA LYS A 911 -2.35 -25.67 -14.16
C LYS A 911 -1.80 -26.47 -12.98
N ALA A 912 -0.50 -26.41 -12.69
CA ALA A 912 0.09 -27.12 -11.56
C ALA A 912 -0.51 -26.69 -10.20
N PHE A 913 -0.91 -25.42 -10.06
CA PHE A 913 -1.71 -24.95 -8.93
C PHE A 913 -3.06 -25.69 -8.85
N ASP A 914 -3.80 -25.78 -9.95
CA ASP A 914 -5.13 -26.40 -9.98
C ASP A 914 -5.07 -27.91 -9.74
N ASP A 915 -4.06 -28.59 -10.30
CA ASP A 915 -3.78 -30.01 -10.08
C ASP A 915 -3.50 -30.30 -8.59
N HIS A 916 -2.66 -29.49 -7.93
CA HIS A 916 -2.39 -29.63 -6.49
C HIS A 916 -3.60 -29.23 -5.61
N MET A 917 -4.36 -28.19 -5.99
CA MET A 917 -5.56 -27.79 -5.25
C MET A 917 -6.69 -28.82 -5.37
N PHE A 918 -6.82 -29.47 -6.53
CA PHE A 918 -7.76 -30.58 -6.72
C PHE A 918 -7.37 -31.78 -5.84
N LYS A 919 -6.11 -32.23 -5.88
CA LYS A 919 -5.61 -33.34 -5.05
C LYS A 919 -5.78 -33.07 -3.54
N TYR A 920 -5.51 -31.84 -3.10
CA TYR A 920 -5.79 -31.41 -1.72
C TYR A 920 -7.27 -31.64 -1.36
N LEU A 921 -8.21 -31.14 -2.17
CA LEU A 921 -9.64 -31.22 -1.86
C LEU A 921 -10.24 -32.62 -2.04
N GLN A 922 -9.69 -33.43 -2.95
CA GLN A 922 -9.99 -34.86 -3.05
C GLN A 922 -9.58 -35.58 -1.76
N GLY A 923 -8.30 -35.49 -1.38
CA GLY A 923 -7.81 -36.10 -0.15
C GLY A 923 -8.51 -35.56 1.11
N LEU A 924 -8.98 -34.31 1.10
CA LEU A 924 -9.74 -33.74 2.22
C LEU A 924 -11.13 -34.40 2.38
N ARG A 925 -11.74 -34.85 1.28
CA ARG A 925 -12.98 -35.63 1.31
C ARG A 925 -12.72 -37.09 1.67
N GLU A 926 -11.66 -37.69 1.14
CA GLU A 926 -11.31 -39.11 1.33
C GLU A 926 -10.80 -39.42 2.74
N LEU A 927 -9.92 -38.58 3.32
CA LEU A 927 -9.30 -38.84 4.62
C LEU A 927 -10.15 -38.39 5.83
N PHE A 928 -11.12 -37.49 5.64
CA PHE A 928 -11.83 -36.84 6.76
C PHE A 928 -13.36 -36.78 6.61
N ALA A 929 -13.93 -37.25 5.50
CA ALA A 929 -15.34 -37.06 5.14
C ALA A 929 -15.80 -35.60 5.41
N HIS A 930 -15.02 -34.63 4.90
CA HIS A 930 -15.16 -33.21 5.24
C HIS A 930 -15.99 -32.43 4.22
N ASP A 931 -17.04 -31.75 4.70
CA ASP A 931 -17.86 -30.84 3.89
C ASP A 931 -17.06 -29.61 3.44
N LEU A 932 -17.04 -29.34 2.13
CA LEU A 932 -16.28 -28.21 1.62
C LEU A 932 -16.94 -26.87 1.98
N VAL A 933 -16.13 -25.93 2.48
CA VAL A 933 -16.55 -24.55 2.75
C VAL A 933 -16.37 -23.66 1.52
N PRO A 934 -17.04 -22.48 1.42
CA PRO A 934 -16.97 -21.64 0.22
C PRO A 934 -15.56 -21.30 -0.27
N ASN A 935 -14.57 -21.20 0.61
CA ASN A 935 -13.18 -20.91 0.22
C ASN A 935 -12.52 -22.10 -0.50
N HIS A 936 -12.80 -23.35 -0.10
CA HIS A 936 -12.33 -24.55 -0.80
C HIS A 936 -12.86 -24.58 -2.25
N HIS A 937 -14.16 -24.32 -2.44
CA HIS A 937 -14.74 -24.24 -3.78
C HIS A 937 -14.20 -23.04 -4.58
N LEU A 938 -14.01 -21.88 -3.96
CA LEU A 938 -13.49 -20.68 -4.63
C LEU A 938 -12.01 -20.81 -5.04
N SER A 939 -11.19 -21.58 -4.33
CA SER A 939 -9.82 -21.88 -4.77
C SER A 939 -9.77 -22.67 -6.09
N LEU A 940 -10.82 -23.41 -6.45
CA LEU A 940 -10.95 -24.07 -7.77
C LEU A 940 -11.40 -23.12 -8.89
N HIS A 941 -11.74 -21.86 -8.59
CA HIS A 941 -11.90 -20.77 -9.57
C HIS A 941 -10.66 -19.86 -9.64
N LEU A 942 -9.74 -19.97 -8.67
CA LEU A 942 -8.54 -19.12 -8.61
C LEU A 942 -7.63 -19.35 -9.83
N VAL A 943 -7.60 -20.55 -10.41
CA VAL A 943 -6.89 -20.85 -11.66
C VAL A 943 -7.35 -19.95 -12.81
N THR A 944 -8.65 -19.67 -12.93
CA THR A 944 -9.18 -18.77 -13.95
C THR A 944 -8.70 -17.34 -13.72
N CYS A 945 -8.64 -16.87 -12.47
CA CYS A 945 -8.07 -15.57 -12.14
C CYS A 945 -6.56 -15.50 -12.43
N LEU A 946 -5.79 -16.56 -12.15
CA LEU A 946 -4.35 -16.65 -12.47
C LEU A 946 -4.09 -16.60 -13.99
N LEU A 947 -4.91 -17.27 -14.79
CA LEU A 947 -4.83 -17.26 -16.26
C LEU A 947 -5.27 -15.92 -16.88
N MET A 948 -6.26 -15.24 -16.30
CA MET A 948 -6.72 -13.93 -16.77
C MET A 948 -5.78 -12.79 -16.34
N PHE A 949 -5.36 -12.76 -15.08
CA PHE A 949 -4.71 -11.61 -14.44
C PHE A 949 -3.26 -11.84 -13.99
N GLY A 950 -2.68 -13.02 -14.24
CA GLY A 950 -1.28 -13.30 -13.89
C GLY A 950 -1.02 -13.30 -12.38
N PRO A 951 0.17 -12.86 -11.91
CA PRO A 951 0.56 -12.94 -10.51
C PRO A 951 -0.38 -12.19 -9.57
N VAL A 952 -0.82 -12.86 -8.49
CA VAL A 952 -1.80 -12.33 -7.51
C VAL A 952 -1.43 -10.98 -6.90
N HIS A 953 -0.15 -10.65 -6.86
CA HIS A 953 0.37 -9.40 -6.29
C HIS A 953 -0.08 -8.15 -7.07
N GLY A 954 -0.46 -8.30 -8.34
CA GLY A 954 -1.12 -7.24 -9.12
C GLY A 954 -2.59 -7.00 -8.75
N TRP A 955 -3.20 -7.88 -7.95
CA TRP A 955 -4.64 -7.89 -7.66
C TRP A 955 -5.01 -8.45 -6.28
N TRP A 956 -4.18 -8.24 -5.25
CA TRP A 956 -4.40 -8.74 -3.88
C TRP A 956 -4.72 -7.65 -2.83
N ALA A 957 -5.31 -8.06 -1.71
CA ALA A 957 -5.81 -7.16 -0.67
C ALA A 957 -4.76 -6.51 0.27
N PHE A 958 -3.56 -7.08 0.43
CA PHE A 958 -2.57 -6.65 1.43
C PHE A 958 -2.22 -5.14 1.47
N PRO A 959 -2.08 -4.42 0.33
CA PRO A 959 -1.77 -3.00 0.36
C PRO A 959 -2.92 -2.19 0.97
N PHE A 960 -4.16 -2.57 0.67
CA PHE A 960 -5.36 -1.88 1.12
C PHE A 960 -5.71 -2.19 2.59
N GLU A 961 -5.46 -3.42 3.07
CA GLU A 961 -5.47 -3.72 4.52
C GLU A 961 -4.55 -2.74 5.29
N ARG A 962 -3.37 -2.43 4.73
CA ARG A 962 -2.43 -1.50 5.36
C ARG A 962 -2.98 -0.07 5.39
N TYR A 963 -3.63 0.38 4.33
CA TYR A 963 -4.26 1.71 4.33
C TYR A 963 -5.42 1.79 5.33
N ASN A 964 -6.25 0.76 5.46
CA ASN A 964 -7.27 0.69 6.50
C ASN A 964 -6.65 0.69 7.92
N GLY A 965 -5.53 0.01 8.12
CA GLY A 965 -4.75 0.06 9.36
C GLY A 965 -4.15 1.45 9.66
N LEU A 966 -3.62 2.13 8.64
CA LEU A 966 -3.08 3.50 8.76
C LEU A 966 -4.18 4.51 9.06
N LEU A 967 -5.33 4.43 8.38
CA LEU A 967 -6.50 5.27 8.67
C LEU A 967 -7.01 5.02 10.10
N GLY A 968 -7.13 3.76 10.52
CA GLY A 968 -7.50 3.39 11.88
C GLY A 968 -6.49 3.80 12.97
N ALA A 969 -5.30 4.27 12.60
CA ALA A 969 -4.30 4.84 13.50
C ALA A 969 -4.31 6.38 13.53
N LEU A 970 -5.01 7.05 12.61
CA LEU A 970 -5.14 8.51 12.62
C LEU A 970 -5.94 8.97 13.84
N ASN A 971 -5.44 10.02 14.52
CA ASN A 971 -6.13 10.61 15.66
C ASN A 971 -7.43 11.29 15.21
N THR A 972 -8.58 10.75 15.63
CA THR A 972 -9.89 11.34 15.35
C THR A 972 -10.38 12.14 16.56
N ASN A 973 -11.11 13.22 16.31
CA ASN A 973 -11.74 14.04 17.35
C ASN A 973 -12.91 13.34 18.09
N ASN A 974 -13.06 12.02 17.92
CA ASN A 974 -14.14 11.17 18.45
C ASN A 974 -15.57 11.59 18.04
N LEU A 975 -15.74 12.54 17.10
CA LEU A 975 -17.03 12.87 16.50
C LEU A 975 -17.29 11.92 15.32
N SER A 976 -18.17 10.93 15.50
CA SER A 976 -18.48 9.88 14.51
C SER A 976 -18.68 10.41 13.09
N ASP A 977 -19.37 11.54 12.98
CA ASP A 977 -19.86 12.10 11.73
C ASP A 977 -18.76 12.88 10.97
N GLY A 978 -17.65 13.18 11.65
CA GLY A 978 -16.45 13.82 11.09
C GLY A 978 -15.36 12.83 10.65
N ILE A 979 -15.35 11.59 11.17
CA ILE A 979 -14.28 10.59 10.95
C ILE A 979 -13.97 10.40 9.46
N ALA A 980 -15.01 10.26 8.62
CA ALA A 980 -14.83 10.03 7.19
C ALA A 980 -14.06 11.15 6.49
N LEU A 981 -14.30 12.40 6.90
CA LEU A 981 -13.63 13.57 6.33
C LEU A 981 -12.20 13.69 6.89
N THR A 982 -11.99 13.42 8.18
CA THR A 982 -10.65 13.35 8.80
C THR A 982 -9.76 12.32 8.10
N PHE A 983 -10.29 11.14 7.77
CA PHE A 983 -9.55 10.09 7.06
C PHE A 983 -9.17 10.51 5.63
N MET A 984 -10.07 11.18 4.89
CA MET A 984 -9.75 11.70 3.55
C MET A 984 -8.64 12.76 3.59
N HIS A 985 -8.73 13.76 4.46
CA HIS A 985 -7.67 14.78 4.60
C HIS A 985 -6.35 14.15 5.09
N GLY A 986 -6.38 13.25 6.09
CA GLY A 986 -5.17 12.61 6.62
C GLY A 986 -4.42 11.75 5.60
N PHE A 987 -5.15 10.98 4.78
CA PHE A 987 -4.57 10.20 3.69
C PHE A 987 -3.88 11.10 2.66
N TYR A 988 -4.59 12.09 2.13
CA TYR A 988 -4.08 12.96 1.07
C TYR A 988 -3.00 13.91 1.55
N SER A 989 -3.15 14.56 2.72
CA SER A 989 -2.09 15.41 3.28
C SER A 989 -0.79 14.62 3.47
N GLY A 990 -0.86 13.39 3.99
CA GLY A 990 0.31 12.52 4.10
C GLY A 990 0.91 12.10 2.75
N ALA A 991 0.08 11.94 1.72
CA ALA A 991 0.51 11.61 0.36
C ALA A 991 1.22 12.78 -0.33
N GLU A 992 0.62 13.98 -0.33
CA GLU A 992 1.22 15.17 -0.92
C GLU A 992 2.46 15.64 -0.14
N LEU A 993 2.52 15.47 1.19
CA LEU A 993 3.73 15.72 1.98
C LEU A 993 4.92 14.84 1.57
N ARG A 994 4.69 13.53 1.35
CA ARG A 994 5.72 12.62 0.85
C ARG A 994 6.17 12.97 -0.56
N TRP A 995 5.23 13.30 -1.44
CA TRP A 995 5.55 13.76 -2.79
C TRP A 995 6.39 15.04 -2.77
N LEU A 996 5.98 16.05 -1.99
CA LEU A 996 6.67 17.34 -1.86
C LEU A 996 8.11 17.19 -1.33
N MET A 997 8.31 16.36 -0.30
CA MET A 997 9.65 16.05 0.21
C MET A 997 10.54 15.37 -0.84
N ALA A 998 9.97 14.49 -1.67
CA ALA A 998 10.68 13.73 -2.69
C ALA A 998 10.82 14.44 -4.06
N SER A 999 10.14 15.58 -4.26
CA SER A 999 10.24 16.40 -5.48
C SER A 999 10.94 17.74 -5.27
N THR A 1000 11.10 18.19 -4.03
CA THR A 1000 11.90 19.38 -3.70
C THR A 1000 13.39 19.08 -3.91
N SER A 1001 14.08 19.91 -4.70
CA SER A 1001 15.54 19.89 -4.76
C SER A 1001 16.12 20.59 -3.53
N TRP A 1002 16.38 19.83 -2.47
CA TRP A 1002 17.03 20.34 -1.27
C TRP A 1002 18.50 20.74 -1.56
N PRO A 1003 19.06 21.73 -0.82
CA PRO A 1003 20.48 22.04 -0.89
C PRO A 1003 21.36 20.83 -0.51
N ALA A 1004 22.61 20.83 -0.97
CA ALA A 1004 23.55 19.73 -0.77
C ALA A 1004 24.21 19.73 0.63
N ASP A 1005 23.92 20.72 1.48
CA ASP A 1005 24.47 20.83 2.83
C ASP A 1005 23.97 19.70 3.75
N GLU A 1006 24.87 19.21 4.61
CA GLU A 1006 24.65 18.11 5.56
C GLU A 1006 23.35 18.27 6.37
N VAL A 1007 23.08 19.49 6.86
CA VAL A 1007 21.88 19.84 7.65
C VAL A 1007 20.56 19.57 6.90
N TYR A 1008 20.52 19.71 5.57
CA TYR A 1008 19.33 19.37 4.78
C TYR A 1008 19.23 17.87 4.51
N GLN A 1009 20.36 17.17 4.38
CA GLN A 1009 20.37 15.72 4.24
C GLN A 1009 19.92 15.04 5.53
N ASP A 1010 20.42 15.47 6.70
CA ASP A 1010 19.96 15.05 8.03
C ASP A 1010 18.44 15.20 8.19
N MET A 1011 17.88 16.33 7.74
CA MET A 1011 16.43 16.56 7.77
C MET A 1011 15.67 15.60 6.85
N VAL A 1012 16.18 15.35 5.64
CA VAL A 1012 15.59 14.42 4.67
C VAL A 1012 15.65 12.98 5.18
N ASP A 1013 16.77 12.56 5.79
CA ASP A 1013 16.93 11.24 6.39
C ASP A 1013 16.13 11.07 7.68
N ALA A 1014 15.99 12.10 8.52
CA ALA A 1014 15.09 12.08 9.67
C ALA A 1014 13.61 11.97 9.24
N PHE A 1015 13.21 12.69 8.19
CA PHE A 1015 11.89 12.52 7.57
C PHE A 1015 11.72 11.10 7.02
N HIS A 1016 12.71 10.60 6.26
CA HIS A 1016 12.65 9.24 5.73
C HIS A 1016 12.58 8.20 6.85
N ALA A 1017 13.39 8.27 7.90
CA ALA A 1017 13.32 7.36 9.05
C ALA A 1017 11.91 7.36 9.68
N SER A 1018 11.37 8.53 9.99
CA SER A 1018 10.03 8.70 10.58
C SER A 1018 8.92 8.09 9.73
N PHE A 1019 8.95 8.29 8.40
CA PHE A 1019 7.92 7.77 7.49
C PHE A 1019 8.21 6.35 6.92
N LYS A 1020 9.40 5.78 7.16
CA LYS A 1020 9.84 4.44 6.72
C LYS A 1020 9.37 3.33 7.64
N ASP A 1021 9.11 3.61 8.93
CA ASP A 1021 8.56 2.62 9.86
C ASP A 1021 7.11 2.21 9.54
N ALA A 1022 6.34 3.07 8.85
CA ALA A 1022 5.05 2.72 8.27
C ALA A 1022 5.13 1.64 7.15
N ALA A 1023 6.35 1.25 6.74
CA ALA A 1023 6.62 0.23 5.73
C ALA A 1023 7.39 -1.01 6.25
N ARG A 1024 7.76 -1.09 7.54
CA ARG A 1024 8.43 -2.29 8.07
C ARG A 1024 7.48 -3.50 8.12
N GLY A 1025 7.74 -4.48 7.25
CA GLY A 1025 7.08 -5.79 7.25
C GLY A 1025 7.04 -6.46 5.86
N THR A 1026 6.77 -7.77 5.82
CA THR A 1026 6.75 -8.62 4.60
C THR A 1026 5.88 -8.07 3.47
N ARG A 1027 4.80 -7.40 3.87
CA ARG A 1027 3.82 -6.73 3.01
C ARG A 1027 4.46 -5.64 2.13
N ALA A 1028 5.62 -5.10 2.50
CA ALA A 1028 6.36 -4.14 1.68
C ALA A 1028 7.36 -4.83 0.75
N SER A 1029 8.21 -5.73 1.26
CA SER A 1029 9.21 -6.43 0.44
C SER A 1029 8.57 -7.22 -0.71
N ASP A 1030 7.49 -7.96 -0.46
CA ASP A 1030 6.82 -8.72 -1.51
C ASP A 1030 6.27 -7.85 -2.64
N VAL A 1031 5.78 -6.64 -2.33
CA VAL A 1031 5.26 -5.70 -3.35
C VAL A 1031 6.39 -4.95 -4.07
N LEU A 1032 7.50 -4.68 -3.38
CA LEU A 1032 8.57 -3.80 -3.85
C LEU A 1032 9.77 -4.52 -4.49
N SER A 1033 9.79 -5.86 -4.50
CA SER A 1033 10.81 -6.68 -5.18
C SER A 1033 10.49 -6.99 -6.66
N PHE A 1034 9.46 -6.36 -7.23
CA PHE A 1034 8.87 -6.70 -8.53
C PHE A 1034 9.50 -5.97 -9.73
N GLY A 1035 10.81 -6.10 -9.92
CA GLY A 1035 11.44 -5.53 -11.11
C GLY A 1035 12.93 -5.79 -11.25
N ARG A 1036 13.34 -6.18 -12.47
CA ARG A 1036 14.57 -5.74 -13.14
C ARG A 1036 14.41 -6.01 -14.64
N HIS A 1037 14.31 -4.95 -15.43
CA HIS A 1037 15.05 -4.80 -16.68
C HIS A 1037 15.02 -3.33 -17.14
N ASP A 1038 16.23 -2.83 -17.43
CA ASP A 1038 16.54 -1.95 -18.55
C ASP A 1038 15.88 -0.56 -18.60
N ILE A 1039 16.13 0.26 -17.57
CA ILE A 1039 16.44 1.69 -17.77
C ILE A 1039 17.82 1.96 -17.14
N ALA A 1040 18.86 1.79 -17.96
CA ALA A 1040 20.29 2.07 -17.70
C ALA A 1040 20.88 1.56 -16.37
N ASP A 1041 21.89 0.68 -16.43
CA ASP A 1041 22.75 0.38 -15.27
C ASP A 1041 23.54 1.64 -14.86
N THR A 1042 22.94 2.46 -14.00
CA THR A 1042 23.66 3.34 -13.08
C THR A 1042 23.44 2.80 -11.68
N GLU A 1043 24.52 2.40 -11.02
CA GLU A 1043 24.53 2.13 -9.58
C GLU A 1043 24.33 3.44 -8.81
N LYS A 1044 23.13 4.01 -8.84
CA LYS A 1044 22.73 5.07 -7.91
C LYS A 1044 22.66 4.47 -6.52
N SER A 1045 23.77 4.62 -5.80
CA SER A 1045 23.89 4.32 -4.39
C SER A 1045 22.82 5.04 -3.58
N ASP A 1046 22.25 4.35 -2.60
CA ASP A 1046 21.88 5.03 -1.36
C ASP A 1046 23.19 5.59 -0.81
N SER A 1047 23.37 6.92 -0.89
CA SER A 1047 24.60 7.63 -0.51
C SER A 1047 24.76 7.70 1.01
N THR A 1048 24.94 6.52 1.62
CA THR A 1048 25.25 6.37 3.03
C THR A 1048 26.63 6.99 3.28
N PRO A 1049 26.79 7.92 4.24
CA PRO A 1049 28.08 8.57 4.49
C PRO A 1049 29.22 7.57 4.75
N LEU A 1050 30.38 7.78 4.12
CA LEU A 1050 31.51 6.84 4.12
C LEU A 1050 32.17 6.71 5.51
N PRO A 1051 32.27 5.50 6.10
CA PRO A 1051 32.94 5.29 7.38
C PRO A 1051 33.92 4.10 7.32
N SER A 1052 34.75 4.01 6.27
CA SER A 1052 35.77 2.96 6.11
C SER A 1052 36.89 3.45 5.19
N ALA A 1053 38.15 3.23 5.58
CA ALA A 1053 39.27 3.27 4.66
C ALA A 1053 39.23 2.07 3.69
N GLU A 1054 39.89 2.18 2.55
CA GLU A 1054 40.07 1.03 1.64
C GLU A 1054 41.00 -0.02 2.28
N VAL A 1055 40.68 -1.30 2.07
CA VAL A 1055 41.40 -2.44 2.64
C VAL A 1055 41.87 -3.35 1.50
N THR A 1056 43.09 -3.88 1.59
CA THR A 1056 43.61 -4.85 0.61
C THR A 1056 42.89 -6.19 0.75
N LEU A 1057 42.25 -6.66 -0.32
CA LEU A 1057 41.60 -7.96 -0.38
C LEU A 1057 42.64 -9.09 -0.29
N SER A 1058 42.29 -10.21 0.36
CA SER A 1058 43.20 -11.36 0.46
C SER A 1058 43.40 -12.02 -0.90
N ARG A 1059 44.61 -12.51 -1.18
CA ARG A 1059 44.99 -13.09 -2.49
C ARG A 1059 44.00 -14.14 -3.02
N PRO A 1060 43.49 -15.10 -2.22
CA PRO A 1060 42.51 -16.09 -2.72
C PRO A 1060 41.17 -15.49 -3.16
N PHE A 1061 40.70 -14.42 -2.49
CA PHE A 1061 39.47 -13.73 -2.90
C PHE A 1061 39.73 -12.77 -4.07
N TYR A 1062 40.90 -12.15 -4.13
CA TYR A 1062 41.34 -11.34 -5.26
C TYR A 1062 41.39 -12.15 -6.56
N ASP A 1063 42.03 -13.32 -6.52
CA ASP A 1063 42.14 -14.23 -7.67
C ASP A 1063 40.75 -14.71 -8.15
N GLU A 1064 39.80 -14.91 -7.23
CA GLU A 1064 38.41 -15.26 -7.58
C GLU A 1064 37.65 -14.04 -8.15
N VAL A 1065 37.80 -12.83 -7.60
CA VAL A 1065 37.22 -11.61 -8.19
C VAL A 1065 37.73 -11.41 -9.63
N LEU A 1066 39.02 -11.63 -9.87
CA LEU A 1066 39.63 -11.52 -11.20
C LEU A 1066 39.01 -12.52 -12.20
N ARG A 1067 38.70 -13.76 -11.78
CA ARG A 1067 37.97 -14.75 -12.60
C ARG A 1067 36.52 -14.36 -12.92
N LEU A 1068 35.91 -13.48 -12.13
CA LEU A 1068 34.53 -12.99 -12.34
C LEU A 1068 34.44 -11.78 -13.27
N MET A 1069 35.59 -11.19 -13.64
CA MET A 1069 35.71 -10.01 -14.52
C MET A 1069 35.79 -10.40 -16.00
N PRO A 1070 35.64 -9.43 -16.94
CA PRO A 1070 36.03 -9.63 -18.34
C PRO A 1070 37.53 -9.95 -18.48
N SER A 1071 37.90 -10.73 -19.48
CA SER A 1071 39.28 -11.19 -19.75
C SER A 1071 40.29 -10.08 -20.11
N ALA A 1072 39.84 -8.83 -20.21
CA ALA A 1072 40.63 -7.65 -20.57
C ALA A 1072 41.41 -7.03 -19.38
N LEU A 1073 41.35 -7.63 -18.18
CA LEU A 1073 42.09 -7.17 -17.00
C LEU A 1073 43.21 -8.15 -16.62
N ALA A 1074 44.35 -7.60 -16.18
CA ALA A 1074 45.50 -8.34 -15.67
C ALA A 1074 45.56 -8.32 -14.12
N SER A 1075 46.37 -9.20 -13.53
CA SER A 1075 46.61 -9.21 -12.10
C SER A 1075 47.51 -8.04 -11.67
N PHE A 1076 47.18 -7.41 -10.54
CA PHE A 1076 48.05 -6.46 -9.85
C PHE A 1076 49.36 -7.12 -9.39
N TYR A 1077 49.31 -8.44 -9.13
CA TYR A 1077 50.45 -9.25 -8.68
C TYR A 1077 51.17 -9.98 -9.83
N GLU A 1078 50.89 -9.63 -11.09
CA GLU A 1078 51.70 -10.07 -12.25
C GLU A 1078 52.88 -9.11 -12.46
N GLU A 1079 54.09 -9.66 -12.43
CA GLU A 1079 55.35 -8.94 -12.67
C GLU A 1079 55.68 -8.77 -14.17
N VAL A 1080 54.89 -9.41 -15.05
CA VAL A 1080 55.04 -9.32 -16.51
C VAL A 1080 54.49 -7.97 -17.02
N GLU A 1081 55.13 -7.43 -18.05
CA GLU A 1081 54.58 -6.34 -18.85
C GLU A 1081 53.43 -6.86 -19.70
N ASP A 1082 52.21 -6.44 -19.34
CA ASP A 1082 50.95 -6.78 -20.01
C ASP A 1082 50.20 -5.47 -20.26
N ASP A 1083 49.80 -5.23 -21.51
CA ASP A 1083 49.06 -4.03 -21.94
C ASP A 1083 47.65 -3.94 -21.33
N ARG A 1084 47.15 -5.01 -20.70
CA ARG A 1084 45.85 -5.04 -20.02
C ARG A 1084 45.87 -4.26 -18.70
N ALA A 1085 44.79 -3.54 -18.42
CA ALA A 1085 44.65 -2.77 -17.18
C ALA A 1085 44.67 -3.70 -15.95
N LYS A 1086 45.54 -3.40 -14.97
CA LYS A 1086 45.68 -4.20 -13.74
C LYS A 1086 44.53 -3.92 -12.77
N LEU A 1087 43.87 -4.97 -12.28
CA LEU A 1087 42.74 -4.89 -11.34
C LEU A 1087 43.23 -4.48 -9.94
N SER A 1088 42.81 -3.34 -9.40
CA SER A 1088 43.16 -2.89 -8.04
C SER A 1088 42.89 -3.97 -6.97
N PRO A 1089 43.76 -4.20 -5.98
CA PRO A 1089 43.49 -5.13 -4.87
C PRO A 1089 42.67 -4.50 -3.73
N TYR A 1090 42.39 -3.20 -3.79
CA TYR A 1090 41.72 -2.45 -2.73
C TYR A 1090 40.19 -2.56 -2.82
N VAL A 1091 39.53 -2.75 -1.68
CA VAL A 1091 38.07 -2.91 -1.54
C VAL A 1091 37.51 -2.17 -0.32
N GLN A 1092 36.21 -1.93 -0.32
CA GLN A 1092 35.47 -1.37 0.82
C GLN A 1092 34.48 -2.41 1.36
N HIS A 1093 34.67 -2.87 2.60
CA HIS A 1093 33.74 -3.82 3.24
C HIS A 1093 32.40 -3.16 3.61
N LEU A 1094 31.31 -3.90 3.43
CA LEU A 1094 29.95 -3.49 3.74
C LEU A 1094 29.31 -4.43 4.78
N LYS A 1095 28.53 -3.86 5.71
CA LYS A 1095 27.81 -4.64 6.73
C LYS A 1095 26.56 -5.34 6.14
N ASN A 1096 25.94 -4.72 5.14
CA ASN A 1096 24.79 -5.23 4.40
C ASN A 1096 24.69 -4.61 2.99
N VAL A 1097 23.85 -5.19 2.14
CA VAL A 1097 23.49 -4.72 0.79
C VAL A 1097 22.02 -5.01 0.51
N SER A 1098 21.35 -4.22 -0.35
CA SER A 1098 19.94 -4.42 -0.70
C SER A 1098 19.79 -4.92 -2.15
N ILE A 1099 19.28 -6.14 -2.34
CA ILE A 1099 18.93 -6.66 -3.68
C ILE A 1099 17.41 -6.66 -3.80
N ARG A 1100 16.84 -5.97 -4.80
CA ARG A 1100 15.38 -5.83 -5.00
C ARG A 1100 14.63 -5.39 -3.72
N ARG A 1101 15.22 -4.48 -2.94
CA ARG A 1101 14.71 -3.97 -1.64
C ARG A 1101 14.54 -5.06 -0.55
N VAL A 1102 15.23 -6.19 -0.69
CA VAL A 1102 15.46 -7.18 0.36
C VAL A 1102 16.90 -7.02 0.85
N ASN A 1103 17.08 -6.91 2.18
CA ASN A 1103 18.39 -6.73 2.79
C ASN A 1103 19.11 -8.06 2.94
N TYR A 1104 20.37 -8.11 2.51
CA TYR A 1104 21.30 -9.21 2.69
C TYR A 1104 22.46 -8.71 3.54
N ALA A 1105 22.88 -9.47 4.55
CA ALA A 1105 23.87 -9.02 5.52
C ALA A 1105 24.94 -10.07 5.79
N THR A 1106 26.09 -9.65 6.30
CA THR A 1106 27.09 -10.59 6.81
C THR A 1106 26.55 -11.33 8.05
N ARG A 1107 26.98 -12.57 8.24
CA ARG A 1107 26.62 -13.41 9.40
C ARG A 1107 26.88 -12.74 10.75
N ALA A 1108 27.90 -11.87 10.80
CA ALA A 1108 28.28 -11.10 11.98
C ALA A 1108 27.37 -9.87 12.23
N HIS A 1109 26.88 -9.21 11.18
CA HIS A 1109 26.03 -8.02 11.32
C HIS A 1109 24.56 -8.36 11.58
N ALA A 1110 23.98 -9.29 10.80
CA ALA A 1110 22.61 -9.73 10.97
C ALA A 1110 22.44 -11.18 10.49
N ARG A 1111 22.80 -12.15 11.36
CA ARG A 1111 22.77 -13.60 11.07
C ARG A 1111 21.55 -14.09 10.30
N ARG A 1112 20.34 -13.62 10.63
CA ARG A 1112 19.10 -14.07 9.96
C ARG A 1112 19.00 -13.68 8.48
N ASP A 1113 19.68 -12.59 8.09
CA ASP A 1113 19.64 -12.00 6.76
C ASP A 1113 20.81 -12.49 5.87
N SER A 1114 21.59 -13.44 6.38
CA SER A 1114 22.81 -13.99 5.74
C SER A 1114 22.64 -15.36 5.07
N TYR A 1115 21.53 -16.08 5.30
CA TYR A 1115 21.29 -17.43 4.75
C TYR A 1115 20.70 -17.36 3.33
N ILE A 1116 21.48 -17.74 2.32
CA ILE A 1116 21.10 -17.57 0.91
C ILE A 1116 21.23 -18.83 0.05
N LEU A 1117 20.38 -18.90 -0.98
CA LEU A 1117 20.58 -19.72 -2.15
C LEU A 1117 21.29 -18.89 -3.24
N PHE A 1118 22.28 -19.49 -3.90
CA PHE A 1118 23.09 -18.83 -4.93
C PHE A 1118 23.52 -19.81 -6.02
N ASN A 1119 23.85 -19.29 -7.20
CA ASN A 1119 24.39 -20.07 -8.32
C ASN A 1119 25.91 -19.85 -8.41
N LEU A 1120 26.67 -20.87 -8.84
CA LEU A 1120 28.10 -20.70 -9.07
C LEU A 1120 28.35 -20.07 -10.45
N PRO A 1121 28.94 -18.86 -10.52
CA PRO A 1121 29.08 -18.11 -11.77
C PRO A 1121 30.02 -18.74 -12.81
N LEU A 1122 30.98 -19.57 -12.35
CA LEU A 1122 31.90 -20.32 -13.21
C LEU A 1122 31.28 -21.63 -13.76
N PHE A 1123 30.12 -22.05 -13.24
CA PHE A 1123 29.42 -23.26 -13.65
C PHE A 1123 27.95 -22.96 -14.00
N PRO A 1124 27.68 -22.18 -15.05
CA PRO A 1124 26.32 -21.85 -15.48
C PRO A 1124 25.53 -23.14 -15.81
N GLY A 1125 24.33 -23.27 -15.22
CA GLY A 1125 23.52 -24.48 -15.30
C GLY A 1125 23.69 -25.46 -14.14
N SER A 1126 24.66 -25.25 -13.24
CA SER A 1126 24.75 -26.00 -11.97
C SER A 1126 23.55 -25.69 -11.05
N PRO A 1127 23.10 -26.65 -10.21
CA PRO A 1127 22.00 -26.43 -9.29
C PRO A 1127 22.37 -25.43 -8.19
N SER A 1128 21.44 -24.53 -7.86
CA SER A 1128 21.63 -23.50 -6.82
C SER A 1128 22.06 -24.13 -5.48
N ARG A 1129 23.14 -23.61 -4.89
CA ARG A 1129 23.75 -24.05 -3.63
C ARG A 1129 23.20 -23.24 -2.45
N ALA A 1130 23.24 -23.82 -1.25
CA ALA A 1130 22.89 -23.14 -0.01
C ALA A 1130 24.16 -22.69 0.72
N GLY A 1131 24.14 -21.51 1.32
CA GLY A 1131 25.29 -20.99 2.06
C GLY A 1131 24.94 -19.83 2.99
N GLN A 1132 25.95 -19.33 3.68
CA GLN A 1132 25.85 -18.18 4.58
C GLN A 1132 26.85 -17.09 4.18
N ILE A 1133 26.38 -15.84 4.03
CA ILE A 1133 27.24 -14.71 3.69
C ILE A 1133 28.19 -14.43 4.88
N SER A 1134 29.49 -14.64 4.68
CA SER A 1134 30.54 -14.32 5.65
C SER A 1134 30.96 -12.86 5.57
N ASP A 1135 31.11 -12.32 4.37
CA ASP A 1135 31.57 -10.96 4.09
C ASP A 1135 30.90 -10.36 2.84
N ILE A 1136 30.86 -9.04 2.73
CA ILE A 1136 30.34 -8.29 1.57
C ILE A 1136 31.31 -7.14 1.32
N PHE A 1137 31.72 -6.91 0.07
CA PHE A 1137 32.58 -5.78 -0.26
C PHE A 1137 32.25 -5.15 -1.60
N LYS A 1138 32.54 -3.85 -1.72
CA LYS A 1138 32.60 -3.11 -2.99
C LYS A 1138 34.01 -3.14 -3.53
N HIS A 1139 34.12 -3.38 -4.83
CA HIS A 1139 35.30 -3.11 -5.64
C HIS A 1139 35.03 -1.88 -6.50
N ARG A 1140 36.04 -1.03 -6.70
CA ARG A 1140 35.99 0.13 -7.60
C ARG A 1140 37.12 0.06 -8.60
N ARG A 1141 36.80 0.21 -9.88
CA ARG A 1141 37.76 0.15 -11.00
C ARG A 1141 37.42 1.17 -12.08
N LEU A 1142 38.21 1.17 -13.15
CA LEU A 1142 38.06 2.07 -14.28
C LEU A 1142 38.04 1.24 -15.57
N GLU A 1143 36.90 1.21 -16.26
CA GLU A 1143 36.66 0.43 -17.48
C GLU A 1143 36.31 1.38 -18.63
N ALA A 1144 37.09 1.34 -19.72
CA ALA A 1144 36.90 2.19 -20.91
C ALA A 1144 36.70 3.70 -20.59
N GLY A 1145 37.47 4.24 -19.63
CA GLY A 1145 37.38 5.64 -19.19
C GLY A 1145 36.36 5.92 -18.08
N ASN A 1146 35.46 4.99 -17.77
CA ASN A 1146 34.39 5.18 -16.78
C ASN A 1146 34.74 4.51 -15.45
N HIS A 1147 34.38 5.14 -14.33
CA HIS A 1147 34.40 4.47 -13.03
C HIS A 1147 33.26 3.46 -12.94
N VAL A 1148 33.61 2.22 -12.59
CA VAL A 1148 32.66 1.14 -12.35
C VAL A 1148 32.87 0.64 -10.92
N GLU A 1149 31.85 0.80 -10.09
CA GLU A 1149 31.74 0.08 -8.83
C GLU A 1149 31.07 -1.29 -9.09
N SER A 1150 31.29 -2.25 -8.19
CA SER A 1150 30.65 -3.56 -8.23
C SER A 1150 30.67 -4.18 -6.84
N THR A 1151 29.56 -4.76 -6.41
CA THR A 1151 29.45 -5.39 -5.08
C THR A 1151 29.51 -6.91 -5.18
N PHE A 1152 30.33 -7.51 -4.32
CA PHE A 1152 30.58 -8.94 -4.20
C PHE A 1152 30.23 -9.43 -2.79
N LEU A 1153 29.97 -10.73 -2.69
CA LEU A 1153 29.67 -11.42 -1.44
C LEU A 1153 30.60 -12.63 -1.32
N VAL A 1154 31.21 -12.80 -0.15
CA VAL A 1154 31.87 -14.05 0.22
C VAL A 1154 30.83 -14.92 0.93
N VAL A 1155 30.66 -16.14 0.45
CA VAL A 1155 29.63 -17.07 0.91
C VAL A 1155 30.26 -18.38 1.34
N ASP A 1156 30.05 -18.75 2.59
CA ASP A 1156 30.38 -20.05 3.14
C ASP A 1156 29.35 -21.06 2.62
N SER A 1157 29.73 -21.95 1.72
CA SER A 1157 28.79 -22.91 1.12
C SER A 1157 28.60 -24.12 2.04
N PHE A 1158 27.34 -24.47 2.33
CA PHE A 1158 27.01 -25.71 3.02
C PHE A 1158 27.23 -26.91 2.09
N GLN A 1159 27.72 -28.01 2.65
CA GLN A 1159 27.96 -29.24 1.90
C GLN A 1159 26.65 -29.99 1.64
N GLU A 1160 26.38 -30.33 0.38
CA GLU A 1160 25.25 -31.21 0.01
C GLU A 1160 25.42 -32.61 0.60
N LEU A 1161 24.29 -33.28 0.91
CA LEU A 1161 24.28 -34.68 1.35
C LEU A 1161 24.92 -35.62 0.32
N THR A 1162 25.58 -36.68 0.79
CA THR A 1162 26.04 -37.77 -0.10
C THR A 1162 24.86 -38.46 -0.80
N PRO A 1163 25.05 -39.14 -1.95
CA PRO A 1163 23.96 -39.85 -2.63
C PRO A 1163 23.25 -40.91 -1.78
N ALA A 1164 23.93 -41.49 -0.78
CA ALA A 1164 23.31 -42.39 0.20
C ALA A 1164 22.40 -41.61 1.16
N ASP A 1165 22.92 -40.57 1.81
CA ASP A 1165 22.17 -39.76 2.77
C ASP A 1165 21.00 -38.99 2.10
N GLN A 1166 21.10 -38.69 0.81
CA GLN A 1166 20.00 -38.10 0.02
C GLN A 1166 18.77 -39.02 -0.11
N ALA A 1167 18.93 -40.35 0.00
CA ALA A 1167 17.79 -41.26 0.06
C ALA A 1167 17.03 -41.17 1.40
N HIS A 1168 17.67 -40.62 2.44
CA HIS A 1168 17.12 -40.37 3.77
C HIS A 1168 16.71 -38.89 3.99
N ASP A 1169 16.60 -38.10 2.93
CA ASP A 1169 16.13 -36.71 2.97
C ASP A 1169 14.60 -36.65 2.72
N PRO A 1170 13.75 -36.54 3.76
CA PRO A 1170 12.30 -36.59 3.59
C PRO A 1170 11.74 -35.37 2.84
N TYR A 1171 12.51 -34.31 2.65
CA TYR A 1171 12.09 -33.14 1.90
C TYR A 1171 12.26 -33.33 0.38
N ARG A 1172 13.28 -34.11 -0.05
CA ARG A 1172 13.51 -34.41 -1.48
C ARG A 1172 12.40 -35.27 -2.10
N ALA A 1173 11.66 -36.03 -1.29
CA ALA A 1173 10.43 -36.72 -1.70
C ALA A 1173 9.31 -35.77 -2.20
N HIS A 1174 9.41 -34.47 -1.91
CA HIS A 1174 8.37 -33.48 -2.23
C HIS A 1174 8.94 -32.24 -2.96
N PRO A 1175 9.35 -32.36 -4.24
CA PRO A 1175 10.03 -31.29 -5.00
C PRO A 1175 9.28 -29.95 -5.03
N GLY A 1176 7.94 -29.97 -4.97
CA GLY A 1176 7.10 -28.77 -4.91
C GLY A 1176 7.35 -27.87 -3.69
N LEU A 1177 7.95 -28.39 -2.62
CA LEU A 1177 8.34 -27.62 -1.43
C LEU A 1177 9.66 -26.85 -1.61
N GLN A 1178 10.44 -27.11 -2.66
CA GLN A 1178 11.80 -26.55 -2.85
C GLN A 1178 12.64 -26.56 -1.55
N THR A 1179 12.66 -27.71 -0.88
CA THR A 1179 13.31 -27.92 0.42
C THR A 1179 14.21 -29.14 0.33
N ARG A 1180 15.39 -29.07 0.96
CA ARG A 1180 16.34 -30.18 1.06
C ARG A 1180 17.21 -30.04 2.30
N LEU A 1181 17.86 -31.12 2.71
CA LEU A 1181 18.95 -31.11 3.68
C LEU A 1181 20.30 -30.84 3.01
N CYS A 1182 21.15 -30.14 3.75
CA CYS A 1182 22.60 -30.04 3.58
C CYS A 1182 23.25 -30.36 4.94
N TYR A 1183 24.53 -30.75 5.00
CA TYR A 1183 25.25 -30.79 6.27
C TYR A 1183 25.53 -29.35 6.77
N THR A 1184 25.70 -29.15 8.08
CA THR A 1184 26.08 -27.82 8.63
C THR A 1184 27.54 -27.44 8.37
N ARG A 1185 28.41 -28.41 8.09
CA ARG A 1185 29.80 -28.19 7.64
C ARG A 1185 29.85 -27.53 6.26
N THR A 1186 30.88 -26.72 6.05
CA THR A 1186 31.10 -25.96 4.82
C THR A 1186 32.13 -26.66 3.92
N ASP A 1187 31.88 -26.72 2.61
CA ASP A 1187 32.84 -27.30 1.65
C ASP A 1187 33.70 -26.27 0.90
N GLY A 1188 33.44 -24.98 1.06
CA GLY A 1188 34.29 -23.91 0.56
C GLY A 1188 33.73 -22.52 0.84
N GLN A 1189 34.56 -21.49 0.66
CA GLN A 1189 34.14 -20.10 0.55
C GLN A 1189 34.19 -19.68 -0.91
N TYR A 1190 33.13 -19.03 -1.39
CA TYR A 1190 32.99 -18.61 -2.78
C TYR A 1190 32.73 -17.11 -2.86
N VAL A 1191 33.37 -16.42 -3.81
CA VAL A 1191 33.02 -15.04 -4.16
C VAL A 1191 31.94 -15.07 -5.23
N ILE A 1192 30.85 -14.32 -5.04
CA ILE A 1192 29.76 -14.19 -6.01
C ILE A 1192 29.37 -12.72 -6.19
N ARG A 1193 28.73 -12.39 -7.31
CA ARG A 1193 28.19 -11.04 -7.58
C ARG A 1193 26.73 -10.98 -7.13
N LEU A 1194 26.20 -9.78 -6.89
CA LEU A 1194 24.78 -9.57 -6.51
C LEU A 1194 23.77 -10.28 -7.46
N LYS A 1195 24.10 -10.42 -8.75
CA LYS A 1195 23.25 -11.08 -9.76
C LYS A 1195 23.22 -12.61 -9.68
N ASP A 1196 24.17 -13.21 -8.99
CA ASP A 1196 24.30 -14.67 -8.87
C ASP A 1196 23.54 -15.22 -7.63
N VAL A 1197 23.02 -14.33 -6.77
CA VAL A 1197 22.14 -14.65 -5.62
C VAL A 1197 20.72 -14.97 -6.11
N VAL A 1198 20.18 -16.12 -5.69
CA VAL A 1198 18.81 -16.55 -6.02
C VAL A 1198 17.79 -15.95 -5.02
N GLY A 1199 18.09 -16.03 -3.73
CA GLY A 1199 17.25 -15.46 -2.66
C GLY A 1199 17.60 -16.02 -1.28
N HIS A 1200 16.88 -15.60 -0.23
CA HIS A 1200 17.01 -16.22 1.11
C HIS A 1200 16.43 -17.63 1.15
N PHE A 1201 16.84 -18.41 2.15
CA PHE A 1201 16.12 -19.60 2.60
C PHE A 1201 15.78 -19.52 4.10
N ALA A 1202 14.75 -20.23 4.53
CA ALA A 1202 14.45 -20.42 5.95
C ALA A 1202 15.28 -21.60 6.46
N ALA A 1203 16.07 -21.36 7.51
CA ALA A 1203 17.05 -22.31 8.03
C ALA A 1203 16.57 -22.92 9.36
N PHE A 1204 16.68 -24.24 9.49
CA PHE A 1204 16.45 -24.96 10.74
C PHE A 1204 17.50 -26.08 10.87
N VAL A 1205 18.12 -26.23 12.05
CA VAL A 1205 19.23 -27.18 12.26
C VAL A 1205 18.78 -28.30 13.19
N TYR A 1206 19.03 -29.55 12.79
CA TYR A 1206 18.83 -30.75 13.60
C TYR A 1206 19.70 -31.91 13.08
N SER A 1207 19.86 -32.97 13.86
CA SER A 1207 20.52 -34.20 13.42
C SER A 1207 19.47 -35.26 13.05
N PRO A 1208 19.33 -35.67 11.77
CA PRO A 1208 18.46 -36.77 11.39
C PRO A 1208 19.05 -38.09 11.87
N SER A 1209 18.24 -38.95 12.51
CA SER A 1209 18.69 -40.24 13.05
C SER A 1209 19.21 -41.20 11.96
N GLU A 1210 18.68 -41.10 10.74
CA GLU A 1210 19.08 -41.93 9.60
C GLU A 1210 20.38 -41.44 8.92
N VAL A 1211 20.75 -40.16 9.10
CA VAL A 1211 21.96 -39.53 8.53
C VAL A 1211 23.12 -39.45 9.55
N GLY A 1212 22.81 -39.49 10.85
CA GLY A 1212 23.79 -39.55 11.94
C GLY A 1212 24.65 -38.30 12.15
N GLN A 1213 24.42 -37.23 11.38
CA GLN A 1213 25.21 -35.98 11.39
C GLN A 1213 24.29 -34.77 11.54
N GLU A 1214 24.84 -33.62 11.96
CA GLU A 1214 24.08 -32.37 12.03
C GLU A 1214 23.80 -31.82 10.62
N CYS A 1215 22.53 -31.52 10.35
CA CYS A 1215 22.06 -31.04 9.06
C CYS A 1215 21.26 -29.74 9.19
N ILE A 1216 21.30 -28.94 8.13
CA ILE A 1216 20.51 -27.72 7.96
C ILE A 1216 19.41 -27.98 6.91
N VAL A 1217 18.16 -27.67 7.27
CA VAL A 1217 17.03 -27.62 6.36
C VAL A 1217 17.09 -26.33 5.57
N CYS A 1218 17.12 -26.45 4.25
CA CYS A 1218 17.20 -25.34 3.31
C CYS A 1218 15.85 -25.18 2.59
N ARG A 1219 14.83 -24.60 3.26
CA ARG A 1219 13.54 -24.24 2.62
C ARG A 1219 13.72 -22.97 1.81
N SER A 1220 13.77 -23.08 0.48
CA SER A 1220 13.80 -21.93 -0.42
C SER A 1220 12.71 -20.92 -0.07
N LEU A 1221 13.04 -19.64 0.01
CA LEU A 1221 12.06 -18.54 0.08
C LEU A 1221 12.02 -17.72 -1.22
N ASP A 1222 12.71 -18.16 -2.28
CA ASP A 1222 12.59 -17.53 -3.59
C ASP A 1222 11.15 -17.66 -4.14
N ARG A 1223 10.66 -16.55 -4.67
CA ARG A 1223 9.33 -16.43 -5.29
C ARG A 1223 9.40 -16.09 -6.78
N ALA A 1224 10.60 -16.01 -7.37
CA ALA A 1224 10.81 -15.61 -8.76
C ALA A 1224 11.11 -16.77 -9.72
N SER A 1225 11.67 -17.89 -9.24
CA SER A 1225 12.20 -18.98 -10.07
C SER A 1225 11.22 -19.50 -11.12
N SER A 1226 11.75 -19.65 -12.34
CA SER A 1226 11.12 -20.23 -13.51
C SER A 1226 11.09 -21.77 -13.51
N ILE A 1227 11.77 -22.41 -12.54
CA ILE A 1227 11.95 -23.87 -12.49
C ILE A 1227 10.61 -24.58 -12.20
N ILE A 1228 9.89 -24.84 -13.28
CA ILE A 1228 8.97 -25.95 -13.42
C ILE A 1228 9.86 -27.16 -13.75
N MET A 1229 9.98 -28.11 -12.81
CA MET A 1229 10.57 -29.41 -13.16
C MET A 1229 9.57 -30.14 -14.06
N SER A 1230 10.01 -30.62 -15.22
CA SER A 1230 9.16 -31.34 -16.17
C SER A 1230 8.63 -32.63 -15.55
N ILE A 1231 7.38 -32.63 -15.08
CA ILE A 1231 6.68 -33.84 -14.64
C ILE A 1231 6.30 -34.64 -15.89
N GLY A 1232 7.25 -35.42 -16.39
CA GLY A 1232 7.10 -36.28 -17.55
C GLY A 1232 7.90 -37.58 -17.36
N ALA A 1233 7.24 -38.71 -17.60
CA ALA A 1233 7.84 -40.05 -17.72
C ALA A 1233 8.50 -40.67 -16.47
N VAL A 1234 7.80 -40.72 -15.33
CA VAL A 1234 7.88 -41.89 -14.41
C VAL A 1234 6.49 -42.21 -13.82
N ILE A 1235 5.58 -42.73 -14.66
CA ILE A 1235 4.48 -43.63 -14.23
C ILE A 1235 4.37 -44.73 -15.28
N TYR A 1236 4.42 -45.97 -14.81
CA TYR A 1236 3.92 -47.19 -15.48
C TYR A 1236 2.79 -47.73 -14.60
#